data_AF-A0AAN8QF07-F1
#
_entry.id   AF-A0AAN8QF07-F1
#
_cell.length_a   1.000
_cell.length_b   1.000
_cell.length_c   1.000
_cell.angle_alpha   90.00
_cell.angle_beta   90.00
_cell.angle_gamma   90.00
#
_symmetry.space_group_name_H-M   'P 1'
#
loop_
_entity.id
_entity.type
_entity.pdbx_description
1 polymer ?
#
loop_
_entity_poly.entity_id
_entity_poly.type
_entity_poly.pdbx_seq_one_letter_code
_entity_poly.pdbx_strand_id
1 'polypeptide(L)'
;MHFYSLALLVVVCNISAQCEFQTLAHLKPQANDKTQGRAVVELLKRLLGNRSRLLRINTQHRFRYYQNVCTQSYSTVWWDWPRWQREIDWMALNGINLPLAFTGQEALWQEMYLSLGLNQTEIDHFFTGPAFLAWNRMGNLFQWGGPLPQSWHVKQLYLQFKILDRMRSFGMLPVLPAFSGIVPQGIARLFPKANLTKLPPWSHFNCSYSCSYTLEPHDPLFHQIGSMFLSQLVKQFGTDHVYNTDTFNEMTPASSDPASLSAVSHAVFATMTSVDPQAIWLMQGWLFVHDAAFWKPAQIQALLHGVPIGRMIVLDLFAESMPAFSFTKSFYGQPFIWCMLHNFGGNSGLFGTVESLNSGPFEALAFPNSTLVGLGLAPEGIEQNPVVYELMSELAWRKEPVNLAKWVSLYAARRYGSTHENLTAAWKLLFGSVYNCTVPHYKNHNHSPLVHRPSLRMTTEVWYQRADLYEAWRLLYQAARPLMAQETFRYDLVDVTRQALQLLTTDYYREIRDAFQAQKLPELLTAGGVLVYDLFPELERLLSSDGHFLLGTWLERARSLALDEVEARLYDMNARNQITLWGPEGNILDYASKEWGGLMEDYYSQRWSLFVNTLVECLDKGRPFRQDAFNQAVFQVEKGFVFNSRKYPSKPQGDTYDIVSRIFLKYYPNALKRLK
;
A
#
# COMPACT_ATOMS: atom_id res chain seq x y z
N MET A 1 -17.22 12.45 43.36
CA MET A 1 -17.60 11.12 42.82
C MET A 1 -18.42 11.33 41.55
N HIS A 2 -17.77 11.35 40.40
CA HIS A 2 -18.46 11.31 39.11
C HIS A 2 -18.01 10.04 38.41
N PHE A 3 -18.91 9.05 38.38
CA PHE A 3 -18.71 7.82 37.64
C PHE A 3 -18.76 8.18 36.15
N TYR A 4 -17.62 8.05 35.47
CA TYR A 4 -17.56 8.08 34.02
C TYR A 4 -18.28 6.85 33.48
N SER A 5 -19.53 7.02 33.06
CA SER A 5 -20.24 6.03 32.27
C SER A 5 -19.57 5.95 30.89
N LEU A 6 -18.63 5.01 30.72
CA LEU A 6 -18.21 4.56 29.41
C LEU A 6 -19.42 3.90 28.74
N ALA A 7 -20.12 4.64 27.88
CA ALA A 7 -21.16 4.07 27.04
C ALA A 7 -20.50 3.14 26.03
N LEU A 8 -20.55 1.83 26.30
CA LEU A 8 -20.05 0.83 25.38
C LEU A 8 -21.11 0.61 24.29
N LEU A 9 -20.84 1.15 23.10
CA LEU A 9 -21.68 1.00 21.92
C LEU A 9 -21.50 -0.41 21.36
N VAL A 10 -22.58 -1.16 21.20
CA VAL A 10 -22.57 -2.49 20.58
C VAL A 10 -23.42 -2.45 19.32
N VAL A 11 -22.78 -2.72 18.18
CA VAL A 11 -23.41 -2.79 16.86
C VAL A 11 -23.83 -4.23 16.59
N VAL A 12 -25.12 -4.46 16.37
CA VAL A 12 -25.61 -5.67 15.71
C VAL A 12 -25.61 -5.39 14.21
N CYS A 13 -24.59 -5.87 13.48
CA CYS A 13 -24.64 -5.87 12.03
C CYS A 13 -25.53 -7.04 11.56
N ASN A 14 -26.75 -6.72 11.14
CA ASN A 14 -27.45 -7.56 10.18
C ASN A 14 -27.09 -7.01 8.79
N ILE A 15 -26.46 -7.82 7.94
CA ILE A 15 -26.27 -7.45 6.54
C ILE A 15 -27.60 -7.66 5.81
N SER A 16 -28.56 -6.77 6.01
CA SER A 16 -29.70 -6.65 5.11
C SER A 16 -29.36 -5.61 4.04
N ALA A 17 -28.89 -6.05 2.87
CA ALA A 17 -28.82 -5.16 1.72
C ALA A 17 -30.26 -4.87 1.25
N GLN A 18 -30.83 -3.74 1.65
CA GLN A 18 -32.12 -3.25 1.13
C GLN A 18 -31.98 -2.49 -0.21
N CYS A 19 -30.76 -2.38 -0.76
CA CYS A 19 -30.55 -1.88 -2.11
C CYS A 19 -30.53 -3.03 -3.12
N GLU A 20 -31.60 -3.14 -3.92
CA GLU A 20 -31.65 -4.02 -5.08
C GLU A 20 -30.79 -3.47 -6.21
N PHE A 21 -29.56 -3.96 -6.31
CA PHE A 21 -28.78 -3.87 -7.55
C PHE A 21 -29.13 -5.10 -8.38
N GLN A 22 -30.06 -4.95 -9.33
CA GLN A 22 -30.57 -6.06 -10.15
C GLN A 22 -29.46 -6.86 -10.83
N THR A 23 -28.40 -6.17 -11.28
CA THR A 23 -27.24 -6.76 -11.94
C THR A 23 -26.39 -7.69 -11.06
N LEU A 24 -26.37 -7.46 -9.74
CA LEU A 24 -25.51 -8.20 -8.79
C LEU A 24 -26.31 -9.05 -7.80
N ALA A 25 -27.63 -9.19 -7.98
CA ALA A 25 -28.53 -9.84 -7.02
C ALA A 25 -28.17 -11.31 -6.70
N HIS A 26 -27.39 -11.95 -7.59
CA HIS A 26 -26.90 -13.32 -7.45
C HIS A 26 -25.74 -13.46 -6.44
N LEU A 27 -25.00 -12.39 -6.13
CA LEU A 27 -24.02 -12.40 -5.04
C LEU A 27 -24.70 -12.09 -3.70
N LYS A 28 -24.77 -13.10 -2.82
CA LYS A 28 -25.18 -12.95 -1.42
C LYS A 28 -24.18 -13.65 -0.50
N PRO A 29 -23.84 -13.10 0.67
CA PRO A 29 -23.04 -13.81 1.67
C PRO A 29 -23.64 -15.20 1.97
N GLN A 30 -22.80 -16.24 2.07
CA GLN A 30 -23.27 -17.63 2.23
C GLN A 30 -23.94 -17.90 3.59
N ALA A 31 -23.61 -17.12 4.62
CA ALA A 31 -24.24 -17.22 5.94
C ALA A 31 -25.52 -16.37 5.99
N ASN A 32 -26.64 -16.95 6.43
CA ASN A 32 -27.87 -16.20 6.68
C ASN A 32 -27.65 -15.16 7.79
N ASP A 33 -28.44 -14.08 7.79
CA ASP A 33 -28.36 -12.95 8.74
C ASP A 33 -28.28 -13.41 10.21
N LYS A 34 -28.95 -14.54 10.51
CA LYS A 34 -29.03 -15.14 11.84
C LYS A 34 -27.70 -15.75 12.30
N THR A 35 -26.86 -16.22 11.37
CA THR A 35 -25.57 -16.86 11.66
C THR A 35 -24.46 -15.83 11.86
N GLN A 36 -24.40 -14.79 11.02
CA GLN A 36 -23.47 -13.67 11.20
C GLN A 36 -23.77 -12.88 12.48
N GLY A 37 -25.06 -12.67 12.78
CA GLY A 37 -25.48 -12.06 14.04
C GLY A 37 -25.13 -12.90 15.27
N ARG A 38 -25.14 -14.24 15.19
CA ARG A 38 -24.87 -15.12 16.34
C ARG A 38 -23.41 -15.10 16.79
N ALA A 39 -22.45 -15.07 15.86
CA ALA A 39 -21.02 -15.00 16.18
C ALA A 39 -20.67 -13.74 16.99
N VAL A 40 -21.24 -12.60 16.59
CA VAL A 40 -21.06 -11.31 17.28
C VAL A 40 -21.79 -11.33 18.63
N VAL A 41 -23.04 -11.81 18.67
CA VAL A 41 -23.84 -11.90 19.90
C VAL A 41 -23.22 -12.81 20.97
N GLU A 42 -22.61 -13.95 20.60
CA GLU A 42 -21.97 -14.85 21.57
C GLU A 42 -20.69 -14.27 22.19
N LEU A 43 -19.88 -13.56 21.39
CA LEU A 43 -18.72 -12.80 21.88
C LEU A 43 -19.17 -11.67 22.83
N LEU A 44 -20.25 -10.98 22.49
CA LEU A 44 -20.79 -9.86 23.29
C LEU A 44 -21.46 -10.30 24.58
N LYS A 45 -22.19 -11.43 24.58
CA LYS A 45 -22.81 -12.00 25.79
C LYS A 45 -21.75 -12.42 26.81
N ARG A 46 -20.60 -12.92 26.35
CA ARG A 46 -19.44 -13.20 27.23
C ARG A 46 -18.83 -11.93 27.84
N LEU A 47 -18.86 -10.81 27.13
CA LEU A 47 -18.18 -9.57 27.55
C LEU A 47 -19.06 -8.62 28.37
N LEU A 48 -20.39 -8.60 28.19
CA LEU A 48 -21.22 -7.43 28.60
C LEU A 48 -22.50 -7.71 29.43
N GLY A 49 -23.00 -8.94 29.49
CA GLY A 49 -24.23 -9.25 30.25
C GLY A 49 -25.49 -8.49 29.74
N ASN A 50 -26.30 -7.92 30.65
CA ASN A 50 -27.68 -7.44 30.38
C ASN A 50 -27.85 -5.90 30.17
N ARG A 51 -26.82 -5.13 29.78
CA ARG A 51 -26.87 -3.63 29.76
C ARG A 51 -27.19 -2.95 28.40
N SER A 52 -28.11 -3.47 27.55
CA SER A 52 -28.28 -3.00 26.15
C SER A 52 -29.60 -2.27 25.80
N ARG A 53 -29.55 -1.30 24.86
CA ARG A 53 -30.67 -0.70 24.09
C ARG A 53 -30.44 -0.90 22.57
N LEU A 54 -31.50 -1.05 21.76
CA LEU A 54 -31.38 -1.34 20.31
C LEU A 54 -31.07 -0.07 19.49
N LEU A 55 -29.93 -0.08 18.78
CA LEU A 55 -29.56 0.88 17.73
C LEU A 55 -29.36 0.10 16.42
N ARG A 56 -30.02 0.51 15.33
CA ARG A 56 -29.86 -0.11 14.00
C ARG A 56 -29.14 0.87 13.07
N ILE A 57 -27.95 0.48 12.60
CA ILE A 57 -27.16 1.18 11.60
C ILE A 57 -27.09 0.28 10.37
N ASN A 58 -27.46 0.81 9.21
CA ASN A 58 -27.41 0.11 7.93
C ASN A 58 -26.51 0.89 6.97
N THR A 59 -25.75 0.18 6.13
CA THR A 59 -25.01 0.78 5.02
C THR A 59 -25.81 0.68 3.72
N GLN A 60 -25.69 1.70 2.88
CA GLN A 60 -26.22 1.70 1.50
C GLN A 60 -25.25 1.02 0.50
N HIS A 61 -24.01 0.77 0.94
CA HIS A 61 -22.97 0.17 0.11
C HIS A 61 -23.04 -1.36 0.19
N ARG A 62 -23.12 -2.01 -0.98
CA ARG A 62 -23.10 -3.47 -1.08
C ARG A 62 -21.73 -4.03 -0.69
N PHE A 63 -20.66 -3.37 -1.11
CA PHE A 63 -19.29 -3.79 -0.85
C PHE A 63 -18.50 -2.75 -0.04
N ARG A 64 -17.68 -3.28 0.86
CA ARG A 64 -16.54 -2.59 1.48
C ARG A 64 -15.31 -3.40 1.13
N TYR A 65 -14.57 -2.92 0.14
CA TYR A 65 -13.42 -3.59 -0.45
C TYR A 65 -12.13 -3.29 0.33
N TYR A 66 -11.21 -4.25 0.37
CA TYR A 66 -9.89 -4.01 0.96
C TYR A 66 -8.77 -4.72 0.21
N GLN A 67 -7.66 -3.96 0.11
CA GLN A 67 -6.31 -4.27 -0.36
C GLN A 67 -6.03 -3.84 -1.79
N ASN A 68 -4.84 -3.32 -2.03
CA ASN A 68 -4.23 -3.28 -3.36
C ASN A 68 -3.50 -4.60 -3.64
N VAL A 69 -3.31 -4.97 -4.91
CA VAL A 69 -2.39 -6.05 -5.28
C VAL A 69 -0.97 -5.78 -4.75
N CYS A 70 -0.54 -4.51 -4.70
CA CYS A 70 0.75 -4.10 -4.14
C CYS A 70 0.90 -4.39 -2.63
N THR A 71 -0.19 -4.35 -1.86
CA THR A 71 -0.19 -4.66 -0.41
C THR A 71 0.42 -6.03 -0.12
N GLN A 72 0.19 -6.97 -1.04
CA GLN A 72 0.68 -8.34 -0.94
C GLN A 72 2.21 -8.40 -0.89
N SER A 73 2.88 -7.43 -1.50
CA SER A 73 4.34 -7.32 -1.57
C SER A 73 4.89 -6.33 -0.55
N TYR A 74 4.33 -5.13 -0.43
CA TYR A 74 4.87 -4.09 0.45
C TYR A 74 4.51 -4.25 1.93
N SER A 75 3.56 -5.11 2.27
CA SER A 75 3.14 -5.29 3.66
C SER A 75 3.00 -6.75 4.07
N THR A 76 2.28 -7.56 3.30
CA THR A 76 1.88 -8.90 3.78
C THR A 76 2.83 -10.03 3.41
N VAL A 77 3.86 -9.78 2.59
CA VAL A 77 4.77 -10.81 2.03
C VAL A 77 5.42 -11.69 3.11
N TRP A 78 5.74 -11.12 4.27
CA TRP A 78 6.41 -11.84 5.37
C TRP A 78 5.47 -12.19 6.53
N TRP A 79 4.15 -12.16 6.30
CA TRP A 79 3.18 -12.45 7.36
C TRP A 79 3.01 -13.93 7.59
N ASP A 80 2.94 -14.29 8.88
CA ASP A 80 2.49 -15.58 9.35
C ASP A 80 0.98 -15.59 9.58
N TRP A 81 0.45 -16.75 9.97
CA TRP A 81 -0.98 -16.88 10.29
C TRP A 81 -1.43 -15.95 11.43
N PRO A 82 -0.75 -15.87 12.59
CA PRO A 82 -1.11 -14.92 13.65
C PRO A 82 -1.27 -13.47 13.17
N ARG A 83 -0.40 -12.97 12.29
CA ARG A 83 -0.54 -11.61 11.74
C ARG A 83 -1.73 -11.50 10.78
N TRP A 84 -1.95 -12.48 9.91
CA TRP A 84 -3.13 -12.52 9.03
C TRP A 84 -4.44 -12.59 9.80
N GLN A 85 -4.49 -13.39 10.88
CA GLN A 85 -5.67 -13.49 11.72
C GLN A 85 -6.05 -12.12 12.32
N ARG A 86 -5.07 -11.37 12.83
CA ARG A 86 -5.30 -10.00 13.34
C ARG A 86 -5.80 -9.06 12.25
N GLU A 87 -5.28 -9.18 11.03
CA GLU A 87 -5.75 -8.37 9.90
C GLU A 87 -7.20 -8.69 9.55
N ILE A 88 -7.59 -9.96 9.49
CA ILE A 88 -8.96 -10.36 9.17
C ILE A 88 -9.93 -9.96 10.30
N ASP A 89 -9.48 -10.01 11.55
CA ASP A 89 -10.26 -9.48 12.68
C ASP A 89 -10.44 -7.96 12.55
N TRP A 90 -9.40 -7.21 12.14
CA TRP A 90 -9.51 -5.77 11.84
C TRP A 90 -10.43 -5.48 10.65
N MET A 91 -10.34 -6.28 9.58
CA MET A 91 -11.24 -6.21 8.42
C MET A 91 -12.69 -6.34 8.87
N ALA A 92 -13.00 -7.35 9.70
CA ALA A 92 -14.35 -7.58 10.21
C ALA A 92 -14.85 -6.40 11.07
N LEU A 93 -14.00 -5.85 11.94
CA LEU A 93 -14.32 -4.69 12.77
C LEU A 93 -14.61 -3.41 11.96
N ASN A 94 -13.92 -3.23 10.84
CA ASN A 94 -14.15 -2.11 9.91
C ASN A 94 -15.26 -2.42 8.88
N GLY A 95 -15.87 -3.61 8.97
CA GLY A 95 -16.95 -4.02 8.11
C GLY A 95 -16.51 -4.37 6.70
N ILE A 96 -15.26 -4.72 6.42
CA ILE A 96 -14.84 -5.22 5.11
C ILE A 96 -15.57 -6.52 4.77
N ASN A 97 -16.07 -6.65 3.54
CA ASN A 97 -16.74 -7.86 3.07
C ASN A 97 -16.28 -8.34 1.69
N LEU A 98 -15.36 -7.64 1.02
CA LEU A 98 -14.78 -8.02 -0.26
C LEU A 98 -13.25 -7.85 -0.25
N PRO A 99 -12.49 -8.65 0.52
CA PRO A 99 -11.03 -8.57 0.58
C PRO A 99 -10.35 -9.37 -0.55
N LEU A 100 -9.17 -8.95 -1.01
CA LEU A 100 -8.30 -9.77 -1.85
C LEU A 100 -7.74 -10.98 -1.07
N ALA A 101 -7.57 -12.12 -1.74
CA ALA A 101 -6.96 -13.33 -1.17
C ALA A 101 -6.03 -14.01 -2.19
N PHE A 102 -4.83 -13.45 -2.37
CA PHE A 102 -3.88 -13.82 -3.43
C PHE A 102 -2.77 -14.77 -2.97
N THR A 103 -2.73 -15.12 -1.69
CA THR A 103 -1.68 -15.94 -1.09
C THR A 103 -1.63 -17.33 -1.75
N GLY A 104 -0.42 -17.79 -2.08
CA GLY A 104 -0.18 -19.17 -2.56
C GLY A 104 -0.53 -19.43 -4.03
N GLN A 105 -0.96 -18.44 -4.81
CA GLN A 105 -1.34 -18.67 -6.22
C GLN A 105 -0.19 -19.20 -7.09
N GLU A 106 1.06 -18.85 -6.78
CA GLU A 106 2.24 -19.35 -7.51
C GLU A 106 2.39 -20.87 -7.40
N ALA A 107 1.96 -21.48 -6.29
CA ALA A 107 1.99 -22.95 -6.12
C ALA A 107 1.05 -23.65 -7.11
N LEU A 108 -0.12 -23.06 -7.38
CA LEU A 108 -1.08 -23.60 -8.33
C LEU A 108 -0.61 -23.39 -9.77
N TRP A 109 -0.06 -22.21 -10.07
CA TRP A 109 0.60 -21.95 -11.36
C TRP A 109 1.76 -22.92 -11.61
N GLN A 110 2.61 -23.20 -10.60
CA GLN A 110 3.71 -24.16 -10.71
C GLN A 110 3.18 -25.55 -11.10
N GLU A 111 2.22 -26.08 -10.35
CA GLU A 111 1.62 -27.40 -10.64
C GLU A 111 1.00 -27.45 -12.04
N MET A 112 0.29 -26.40 -12.45
CA MET A 112 -0.31 -26.30 -13.78
C MET A 112 0.74 -26.28 -14.89
N TYR A 113 1.76 -25.42 -14.78
CA TYR A 113 2.81 -25.32 -15.80
C TYR A 113 3.64 -26.61 -15.91
N LEU A 114 3.92 -27.29 -14.79
CA LEU A 114 4.53 -28.63 -14.81
C LEU A 114 3.64 -29.62 -15.58
N SER A 115 2.31 -29.58 -15.37
CA SER A 115 1.37 -30.45 -16.09
C SER A 115 1.30 -30.17 -17.60
N LEU A 116 1.61 -28.94 -18.04
CA LEU A 116 1.76 -28.57 -19.45
C LEU A 116 3.10 -29.01 -20.06
N GLY A 117 4.08 -29.41 -19.24
CA GLY A 117 5.41 -29.85 -19.69
C GLY A 117 6.49 -28.77 -19.62
N LEU A 118 6.29 -27.69 -18.86
CA LEU A 118 7.39 -26.81 -18.47
C LEU A 118 8.29 -27.54 -17.49
N ASN A 119 9.60 -27.28 -17.55
CA ASN A 119 10.51 -27.75 -16.52
C ASN A 119 10.60 -26.75 -15.36
N GLN A 120 11.13 -27.19 -14.21
CA GLN A 120 11.22 -26.35 -13.02
C GLN A 120 12.06 -25.08 -13.26
N THR A 121 13.14 -25.16 -14.05
CA THR A 121 13.98 -23.99 -14.36
C THR A 121 13.22 -22.91 -15.15
N GLU A 122 12.35 -23.29 -16.08
CA GLU A 122 11.49 -22.34 -16.82
C GLU A 122 10.49 -21.65 -15.89
N ILE A 123 9.97 -22.36 -14.89
CA ILE A 123 9.05 -21.81 -13.89
C ILE A 123 9.79 -20.90 -12.91
N ASP A 124 10.99 -21.31 -12.47
CA ASP A 124 11.88 -20.53 -11.62
C ASP A 124 12.30 -19.21 -12.26
N HIS A 125 12.46 -19.18 -13.59
CA HIS A 125 12.69 -17.94 -14.35
C HIS A 125 11.43 -17.10 -14.55
N PHE A 126 10.23 -17.68 -14.41
CA PHE A 126 9.00 -16.93 -14.56
C PHE A 126 8.63 -16.15 -13.30
N PHE A 127 8.73 -16.77 -12.12
CA PHE A 127 8.39 -16.09 -10.88
C PHE A 127 9.51 -15.15 -10.44
N THR A 128 9.11 -14.02 -9.86
CA THR A 128 10.02 -13.15 -9.12
C THR A 128 10.26 -13.70 -7.71
N GLY A 129 11.15 -13.05 -6.96
CA GLY A 129 11.26 -13.26 -5.52
C GLY A 129 10.02 -12.78 -4.77
N PRO A 130 9.82 -13.23 -3.51
CA PRO A 130 8.57 -12.98 -2.78
C PRO A 130 8.15 -11.51 -2.71
N ALA A 131 9.12 -10.61 -2.53
CA ALA A 131 8.88 -9.18 -2.36
C ALA A 131 8.44 -8.48 -3.66
N PHE A 132 8.43 -9.16 -4.80
CA PHE A 132 8.11 -8.57 -6.10
C PHE A 132 6.95 -9.28 -6.81
N LEU A 133 6.20 -10.13 -6.09
CA LEU A 133 5.14 -10.95 -6.67
C LEU A 133 3.94 -10.15 -7.17
N ALA A 134 3.65 -8.98 -6.58
CA ALA A 134 2.58 -8.10 -7.08
C ALA A 134 2.81 -7.75 -8.56
N TRP A 135 4.02 -7.31 -8.92
CA TRP A 135 4.39 -6.93 -10.29
C TRP A 135 4.60 -8.13 -11.20
N ASN A 136 4.89 -9.31 -10.66
CA ASN A 136 4.90 -10.54 -11.46
C ASN A 136 3.50 -10.97 -11.88
N ARG A 137 2.55 -10.96 -10.95
CA ARG A 137 1.14 -11.31 -11.21
C ARG A 137 0.49 -10.38 -12.23
N MET A 138 0.87 -9.10 -12.21
CA MET A 138 0.45 -8.10 -13.20
C MET A 138 1.25 -8.16 -14.51
N GLY A 139 2.27 -9.02 -14.63
CA GLY A 139 3.09 -9.21 -15.82
C GLY A 139 4.15 -8.14 -16.08
N ASN A 140 4.36 -7.22 -15.16
CA ASN A 140 5.39 -6.19 -15.27
C ASN A 140 6.80 -6.79 -15.14
N LEU A 141 6.97 -7.80 -14.28
CA LEU A 141 8.26 -8.42 -13.96
C LEU A 141 8.24 -9.95 -14.03
N PHE A 142 9.41 -10.53 -14.22
CA PHE A 142 9.70 -11.95 -13.98
C PHE A 142 11.15 -12.09 -13.49
N GLN A 143 11.50 -13.26 -12.91
CA GLN A 143 12.84 -13.67 -12.47
C GLN A 143 13.50 -12.84 -11.33
N TRP A 144 13.29 -11.52 -11.28
CA TRP A 144 13.97 -10.63 -10.35
C TRP A 144 13.72 -11.03 -8.90
N GLY A 145 14.80 -11.18 -8.13
CA GLY A 145 14.75 -11.57 -6.73
C GLY A 145 14.44 -13.05 -6.47
N GLY A 146 14.21 -13.85 -7.51
CA GLY A 146 13.91 -15.28 -7.42
C GLY A 146 15.17 -16.17 -7.37
N PRO A 147 15.00 -17.51 -7.48
CA PRO A 147 13.73 -18.21 -7.64
C PRO A 147 12.93 -18.34 -6.33
N LEU A 148 11.64 -18.67 -6.43
CA LEU A 148 10.84 -19.04 -5.25
C LEU A 148 11.23 -20.46 -4.79
N PRO A 149 11.69 -20.65 -3.54
CA PRO A 149 11.99 -22.00 -3.05
C PRO A 149 10.71 -22.81 -2.84
N GLN A 150 10.80 -24.14 -2.89
CA GLN A 150 9.62 -25.00 -2.69
C GLN A 150 8.95 -24.80 -1.32
N SER A 151 9.72 -24.41 -0.30
CA SER A 151 9.21 -24.07 1.03
C SER A 151 8.20 -22.91 0.98
N TRP A 152 8.39 -21.94 0.07
CA TRP A 152 7.47 -20.84 -0.16
C TRP A 152 6.11 -21.35 -0.61
N HIS A 153 6.08 -22.14 -1.68
CA HIS A 153 4.84 -22.68 -2.24
C HIS A 153 4.03 -23.44 -1.19
N VAL A 154 4.68 -24.31 -0.41
CA VAL A 154 4.02 -25.09 0.65
C VAL A 154 3.47 -24.20 1.76
N LYS A 155 4.27 -23.26 2.27
CA LYS A 155 3.87 -22.36 3.37
C LYS A 155 2.73 -21.43 2.95
N GLN A 156 2.81 -20.86 1.75
CA GLN A 156 1.79 -19.94 1.25
C GLN A 156 0.48 -20.65 0.91
N LEU A 157 0.52 -21.87 0.37
CA LEU A 157 -0.68 -22.68 0.14
C LEU A 157 -1.40 -23.00 1.47
N TYR A 158 -0.65 -23.43 2.49
CA TYR A 158 -1.20 -23.67 3.84
C TYR A 158 -1.82 -22.40 4.45
N LEU A 159 -1.14 -21.26 4.30
CA LEU A 159 -1.60 -19.98 4.81
C LEU A 159 -2.91 -19.55 4.13
N GLN A 160 -3.02 -19.72 2.81
CA GLN A 160 -4.21 -19.36 2.05
C GLN A 160 -5.47 -20.13 2.51
N PHE A 161 -5.34 -21.43 2.81
CA PHE A 161 -6.46 -22.20 3.36
C PHE A 161 -7.00 -21.58 4.65
N LYS A 162 -6.13 -21.12 5.56
CA LYS A 162 -6.55 -20.47 6.80
C LYS A 162 -7.16 -19.10 6.56
N ILE A 163 -6.59 -18.32 5.65
CA ILE A 163 -7.11 -16.99 5.27
C ILE A 163 -8.54 -17.13 4.75
N LEU A 164 -8.76 -18.01 3.78
CA LEU A 164 -10.06 -18.21 3.16
C LEU A 164 -11.10 -18.73 4.16
N ASP A 165 -10.75 -19.74 4.96
CA ASP A 165 -11.65 -20.28 5.99
C ASP A 165 -12.09 -19.17 6.96
N ARG A 166 -11.16 -18.36 7.46
CA ARG A 166 -11.48 -17.28 8.38
C ARG A 166 -12.29 -16.16 7.72
N MET A 167 -11.94 -15.71 6.53
CA MET A 167 -12.71 -14.70 5.79
C MET A 167 -14.15 -15.15 5.56
N ARG A 168 -14.35 -16.39 5.10
CA ARG A 168 -15.68 -16.97 4.86
C ARG A 168 -16.46 -17.18 6.15
N SER A 169 -15.80 -17.51 7.26
CA SER A 169 -16.45 -17.62 8.58
C SER A 169 -17.08 -16.30 9.05
N PHE A 170 -16.53 -15.16 8.63
CA PHE A 170 -17.11 -13.83 8.85
C PHE A 170 -18.10 -13.40 7.75
N GLY A 171 -18.31 -14.23 6.73
CA GLY A 171 -19.18 -13.94 5.60
C GLY A 171 -18.60 -12.93 4.60
N MET A 172 -17.28 -12.75 4.61
CA MET A 172 -16.58 -12.03 3.53
C MET A 172 -16.62 -12.86 2.25
N LEU A 173 -16.47 -12.19 1.11
CA LEU A 173 -16.30 -12.79 -0.22
C LEU A 173 -14.84 -12.59 -0.64
N PRO A 174 -13.93 -13.54 -0.38
CA PRO A 174 -12.56 -13.45 -0.85
C PRO A 174 -12.50 -13.34 -2.37
N VAL A 175 -11.76 -12.36 -2.86
CA VAL A 175 -11.49 -12.20 -4.29
C VAL A 175 -10.28 -13.05 -4.64
N LEU A 176 -10.49 -14.04 -5.51
CA LEU A 176 -9.46 -14.97 -5.96
C LEU A 176 -8.79 -14.50 -7.26
N PRO A 177 -7.55 -14.90 -7.58
CA PRO A 177 -6.90 -14.52 -8.83
C PRO A 177 -7.52 -15.23 -10.04
N ALA A 178 -7.32 -14.67 -11.23
CA ALA A 178 -7.64 -15.30 -12.52
C ALA A 178 -6.50 -15.08 -13.52
N PHE A 179 -6.64 -15.67 -14.71
CA PHE A 179 -5.65 -15.55 -15.78
C PHE A 179 -5.83 -14.24 -16.58
N SER A 180 -4.73 -13.53 -16.78
CA SER A 180 -4.67 -12.24 -17.51
C SER A 180 -4.26 -12.39 -18.98
N GLY A 181 -3.78 -13.55 -19.41
CA GLY A 181 -3.11 -13.73 -20.70
C GLY A 181 -1.58 -13.80 -20.60
N ILE A 182 -0.99 -13.43 -19.47
CA ILE A 182 0.47 -13.40 -19.26
C ILE A 182 1.02 -14.81 -19.05
N VAL A 183 2.07 -15.18 -19.79
CA VAL A 183 2.64 -16.52 -19.79
C VAL A 183 4.17 -16.54 -19.75
N PRO A 184 4.79 -17.60 -19.20
CA PRO A 184 6.24 -17.79 -19.26
C PRO A 184 6.74 -18.02 -20.69
N GLN A 185 7.99 -17.64 -20.94
CA GLN A 185 8.66 -17.86 -22.23
C GLN A 185 8.64 -19.35 -22.66
N GLY A 186 8.65 -20.29 -21.71
CA GLY A 186 8.56 -21.73 -21.98
C GLY A 186 7.31 -22.16 -22.76
N ILE A 187 6.23 -21.37 -22.73
CA ILE A 187 5.03 -21.62 -23.56
C ILE A 187 5.35 -21.54 -25.05
N ALA A 188 6.23 -20.62 -25.48
CA ALA A 188 6.65 -20.54 -26.88
C ALA A 188 7.42 -21.79 -27.34
N ARG A 189 8.14 -22.46 -26.42
CA ARG A 189 8.84 -23.73 -26.71
C ARG A 189 7.86 -24.89 -26.87
N LEU A 190 6.90 -25.00 -25.96
CA LEU A 190 5.92 -26.10 -25.97
C LEU A 190 4.89 -25.93 -27.09
N PHE A 191 4.51 -24.69 -27.39
CA PHE A 191 3.51 -24.34 -28.37
C PHE A 191 4.07 -23.32 -29.37
N PRO A 192 4.93 -23.75 -30.31
CA PRO A 192 5.62 -22.84 -31.25
C PRO A 192 4.69 -22.14 -32.25
N LYS A 193 3.42 -22.54 -32.31
CA LYS A 193 2.37 -21.90 -33.13
C LYS A 193 1.50 -20.93 -32.32
N ALA A 194 1.73 -20.79 -31.01
CA ALA A 194 1.01 -19.86 -30.16
C ALA A 194 1.26 -18.43 -30.63
N ASN A 195 0.19 -17.65 -30.73
CA ASN A 195 0.26 -16.25 -31.06
C ASN A 195 0.57 -15.46 -29.77
N LEU A 196 1.83 -15.07 -29.63
CA LEU A 196 2.37 -14.40 -28.45
C LEU A 196 2.85 -13.00 -28.83
N THR A 197 2.41 -12.02 -28.07
CA THR A 197 2.94 -10.66 -28.13
C THR A 197 3.88 -10.44 -26.95
N LYS A 198 5.04 -9.82 -27.21
CA LYS A 198 5.98 -9.42 -26.17
C LYS A 198 5.65 -8.00 -25.73
N LEU A 199 5.40 -7.81 -24.44
CA LEU A 199 5.13 -6.50 -23.87
C LEU A 199 6.38 -5.61 -23.85
N PRO A 200 6.23 -4.27 -23.84
CA PRO A 200 7.36 -3.37 -23.70
C PRO A 200 8.03 -3.51 -22.31
N PRO A 201 9.29 -3.07 -22.18
CA PRO A 201 9.95 -3.03 -20.87
C PRO A 201 9.22 -2.07 -19.92
N TRP A 202 9.09 -2.45 -18.65
CA TRP A 202 8.41 -1.66 -17.62
C TRP A 202 9.41 -1.03 -16.63
N SER A 203 9.17 0.23 -16.27
CA SER A 203 9.88 1.00 -15.22
C SER A 203 11.40 0.82 -15.19
N HIS A 204 12.04 1.05 -16.34
CA HIS A 204 13.50 0.95 -16.53
C HIS A 204 14.12 -0.44 -16.39
N PHE A 205 13.33 -1.50 -16.21
CA PHE A 205 13.83 -2.87 -16.34
C PHE A 205 14.03 -3.21 -17.81
N ASN A 206 15.13 -3.89 -18.12
CA ASN A 206 15.34 -4.46 -19.45
C ASN A 206 14.59 -5.81 -19.58
N CYS A 207 14.58 -6.39 -20.78
CA CYS A 207 13.87 -7.64 -21.03
C CYS A 207 14.49 -8.90 -20.39
N SER A 208 15.50 -8.77 -19.52
CA SER A 208 15.97 -9.87 -18.67
C SER A 208 15.06 -10.08 -17.45
N TYR A 209 14.29 -9.06 -17.06
CA TYR A 209 13.42 -9.09 -15.88
C TYR A 209 12.01 -8.55 -16.16
N SER A 210 11.72 -8.15 -17.40
CA SER A 210 10.46 -7.55 -17.85
C SER A 210 10.22 -7.92 -19.32
N CYS A 211 9.25 -7.29 -19.99
CA CYS A 211 8.83 -7.66 -21.34
C CYS A 211 8.19 -9.06 -21.40
N SER A 212 7.23 -9.31 -20.51
CA SER A 212 6.49 -10.58 -20.44
C SER A 212 5.79 -10.90 -21.76
N TYR A 213 5.52 -12.19 -21.98
CA TYR A 213 4.72 -12.63 -23.11
C TYR A 213 3.24 -12.65 -22.73
N THR A 214 2.40 -12.17 -23.63
CA THR A 214 0.94 -12.27 -23.54
C THR A 214 0.40 -13.10 -24.69
N LEU A 215 -0.47 -14.05 -24.39
CA LEU A 215 -1.26 -14.75 -25.38
C LEU A 215 -2.27 -13.81 -26.02
N GLU A 216 -2.40 -13.87 -27.34
CA GLU A 216 -3.45 -13.16 -28.04
C GLU A 216 -4.84 -13.70 -27.66
N PRO A 217 -5.86 -12.85 -27.52
CA PRO A 217 -7.19 -13.25 -27.02
C PRO A 217 -7.88 -14.35 -27.84
N HIS A 218 -7.58 -14.43 -29.14
CA HIS A 218 -8.16 -15.41 -30.06
C HIS A 218 -7.35 -16.71 -30.16
N ASP A 219 -6.19 -16.79 -29.52
CA ASP A 219 -5.41 -18.02 -29.49
C ASP A 219 -6.12 -19.07 -28.63
N PRO A 220 -6.34 -20.30 -29.12
CA PRO A 220 -6.99 -21.36 -28.33
C PRO A 220 -6.30 -21.65 -26.98
N LEU A 221 -4.99 -21.40 -26.87
CA LEU A 221 -4.26 -21.58 -25.61
C LEU A 221 -4.69 -20.58 -24.53
N PHE A 222 -5.19 -19.40 -24.90
CA PHE A 222 -5.68 -18.41 -23.95
C PHE A 222 -6.78 -19.04 -23.08
N HIS A 223 -7.78 -19.64 -23.74
CA HIS A 223 -8.89 -20.30 -23.07
C HIS A 223 -8.45 -21.57 -22.34
N GLN A 224 -7.58 -22.37 -22.94
CA GLN A 224 -7.08 -23.61 -22.34
C GLN A 224 -6.34 -23.34 -21.02
N ILE A 225 -5.33 -22.46 -21.03
CA ILE A 225 -4.51 -22.15 -19.85
C ILE A 225 -5.35 -21.47 -18.77
N GLY A 226 -6.17 -20.48 -19.16
CA GLY A 226 -7.04 -19.77 -18.21
C GLY A 226 -8.01 -20.71 -17.50
N SER A 227 -8.66 -21.61 -18.25
CA SER A 227 -9.60 -22.58 -17.69
C SER A 227 -8.90 -23.63 -16.82
N MET A 228 -7.70 -24.09 -17.19
CA MET A 228 -6.91 -25.03 -16.39
C MET A 228 -6.54 -24.45 -15.03
N PHE A 229 -5.97 -23.24 -15.01
CA PHE A 229 -5.59 -22.57 -13.77
C PHE A 229 -6.82 -22.33 -12.88
N LEU A 230 -7.89 -21.76 -13.45
CA LEU A 230 -9.08 -21.42 -12.67
C LEU A 230 -9.78 -22.68 -12.14
N SER A 231 -9.85 -23.76 -12.93
CA SER A 231 -10.40 -25.04 -12.47
C SER A 231 -9.61 -25.61 -11.29
N GLN A 232 -8.28 -25.52 -11.33
CA GLN A 232 -7.43 -25.97 -10.24
C GLN A 232 -7.57 -25.10 -8.98
N LEU A 233 -7.63 -23.78 -9.16
CA LEU A 233 -7.88 -22.82 -8.09
C LEU A 233 -9.21 -23.10 -7.38
N VAL A 234 -10.30 -23.24 -8.14
CA VAL A 234 -11.64 -23.55 -7.61
C VAL A 234 -11.67 -24.93 -6.97
N LYS A 235 -11.01 -25.93 -7.57
CA LYS A 235 -10.90 -27.26 -6.98
C LYS A 235 -10.20 -27.22 -5.61
N GLN A 236 -9.14 -26.44 -5.46
CA GLN A 236 -8.41 -26.39 -4.20
C GLN A 236 -9.07 -25.52 -3.15
N PHE A 237 -9.55 -24.35 -3.53
CA PHE A 237 -9.96 -23.34 -2.58
C PHE A 237 -11.47 -23.12 -2.52
N GLY A 238 -12.26 -23.78 -3.37
CA GLY A 238 -13.62 -23.35 -3.65
C GLY A 238 -13.66 -21.95 -4.27
N THR A 239 -14.83 -21.33 -4.32
CA THR A 239 -14.97 -19.97 -4.83
C THR A 239 -16.14 -19.22 -4.21
N ASP A 240 -16.04 -17.91 -4.26
CA ASP A 240 -17.06 -16.93 -3.87
C ASP A 240 -17.48 -16.07 -5.10
N HIS A 241 -17.18 -16.58 -6.30
CA HIS A 241 -17.57 -16.08 -7.63
C HIS A 241 -16.96 -14.74 -8.04
N VAL A 242 -16.05 -14.16 -7.25
CA VAL A 242 -15.37 -12.89 -7.61
C VAL A 242 -13.90 -13.16 -7.88
N TYR A 243 -13.45 -12.77 -9.07
CA TYR A 243 -12.08 -12.99 -9.51
C TYR A 243 -11.41 -11.68 -9.94
N ASN A 244 -10.16 -11.46 -9.55
CA ASN A 244 -9.36 -10.32 -10.00
C ASN A 244 -8.20 -10.76 -10.91
N THR A 245 -8.01 -9.99 -11.96
CA THR A 245 -6.88 -10.07 -12.88
C THR A 245 -6.82 -8.79 -13.70
N ASP A 246 -5.61 -8.37 -14.08
CA ASP A 246 -5.37 -7.10 -14.76
C ASP A 246 -4.30 -7.32 -15.85
N THR A 247 -4.70 -7.23 -17.12
CA THR A 247 -3.81 -7.54 -18.26
C THR A 247 -2.83 -6.42 -18.58
N PHE A 248 -3.22 -5.16 -18.34
CA PHE A 248 -2.52 -3.98 -18.82
C PHE A 248 -2.21 -2.96 -17.71
N ASN A 249 -2.02 -3.43 -16.48
CA ASN A 249 -1.66 -2.54 -15.38
C ASN A 249 -0.26 -1.93 -15.62
N GLU A 250 -0.21 -0.63 -15.88
CA GLU A 250 0.99 0.12 -16.27
C GLU A 250 1.72 -0.41 -17.51
N MET A 251 1.01 -1.12 -18.38
CA MET A 251 1.53 -1.64 -19.64
C MET A 251 0.63 -1.19 -20.77
N THR A 252 1.20 -0.57 -21.79
CA THR A 252 0.43 -0.10 -22.95
C THR A 252 0.08 -1.29 -23.85
N PRO A 253 -1.22 -1.52 -24.15
CA PRO A 253 -1.62 -2.57 -25.10
C PRO A 253 -1.00 -2.37 -26.48
N ALA A 254 -0.78 -3.46 -27.21
CA ALA A 254 -0.18 -3.41 -28.55
C ALA A 254 -1.05 -2.72 -29.60
N SER A 255 -2.36 -2.65 -29.39
CA SER A 255 -3.34 -2.03 -30.28
C SER A 255 -4.31 -1.14 -29.51
N SER A 256 -4.56 0.06 -30.03
CA SER A 256 -5.58 0.99 -29.52
C SER A 256 -6.94 0.84 -30.22
N ASP A 257 -7.07 -0.15 -31.11
CA ASP A 257 -8.34 -0.48 -31.77
C ASP A 257 -9.38 -0.98 -30.76
N PRO A 258 -10.56 -0.35 -30.68
CA PRO A 258 -11.65 -0.78 -29.82
C PRO A 258 -12.03 -2.27 -29.96
N ALA A 259 -12.06 -2.82 -31.17
CA ALA A 259 -12.43 -4.23 -31.35
C ALA A 259 -11.40 -5.17 -30.71
N SER A 260 -10.12 -4.85 -30.86
CA SER A 260 -9.02 -5.56 -30.20
C SER A 260 -9.12 -5.53 -28.67
N LEU A 261 -9.38 -4.36 -28.08
CA LEU A 261 -9.50 -4.21 -26.62
C LEU A 261 -10.74 -4.93 -26.06
N SER A 262 -11.86 -4.89 -26.78
CA SER A 262 -13.07 -5.65 -26.43
C SER A 262 -12.83 -7.16 -26.49
N ALA A 263 -12.06 -7.64 -27.47
CA ALA A 263 -11.69 -9.05 -27.57
C ALA A 263 -10.83 -9.52 -26.38
N VAL A 264 -9.92 -8.67 -25.87
CA VAL A 264 -9.11 -8.99 -24.67
C VAL A 264 -10.01 -9.22 -23.47
N SER A 265 -10.88 -8.26 -23.13
CA SER A 265 -11.74 -8.38 -21.96
C SER A 265 -12.77 -9.50 -22.12
N HIS A 266 -13.27 -9.72 -23.33
CA HIS A 266 -14.12 -10.86 -23.65
C HIS A 266 -13.42 -12.20 -23.41
N ALA A 267 -12.18 -12.37 -23.88
CA ALA A 267 -11.44 -13.62 -23.71
C ALA A 267 -11.14 -13.92 -22.24
N VAL A 268 -10.66 -12.92 -21.47
CA VAL A 268 -10.45 -13.05 -20.02
C VAL A 268 -11.74 -13.50 -19.34
N PHE A 269 -12.85 -12.82 -19.59
CA PHE A 269 -14.11 -13.13 -18.95
C PHE A 269 -14.73 -14.47 -19.43
N ALA A 270 -14.52 -14.85 -20.69
CA ALA A 270 -14.92 -16.15 -21.22
C ALA A 270 -14.19 -17.29 -20.49
N THR A 271 -12.90 -17.14 -20.17
CA THR A 271 -12.17 -18.14 -19.36
C THR A 271 -12.71 -18.27 -17.95
N MET A 272 -13.17 -17.16 -17.35
CA MET A 272 -13.78 -17.20 -16.02
C MET A 272 -15.11 -17.96 -16.06
N THR A 273 -15.96 -17.62 -17.02
CA THR A 273 -17.31 -18.16 -17.12
C THR A 273 -17.41 -19.58 -17.67
N SER A 274 -16.36 -20.06 -18.34
CA SER A 274 -16.27 -21.47 -18.74
C SER A 274 -16.10 -22.41 -17.54
N VAL A 275 -15.53 -21.93 -16.44
CA VAL A 275 -15.32 -22.69 -15.19
C VAL A 275 -16.40 -22.35 -14.16
N ASP A 276 -16.73 -21.06 -14.03
CA ASP A 276 -17.71 -20.56 -13.07
C ASP A 276 -18.74 -19.66 -13.78
N PRO A 277 -19.93 -20.19 -14.13
CA PRO A 277 -20.98 -19.43 -14.81
C PRO A 277 -21.47 -18.18 -14.03
N GLN A 278 -21.19 -18.09 -12.72
CA GLN A 278 -21.54 -16.95 -11.85
C GLN A 278 -20.39 -15.94 -11.70
N ALA A 279 -19.26 -16.14 -12.37
CA ALA A 279 -18.09 -15.30 -12.23
C ALA A 279 -18.39 -13.81 -12.43
N ILE A 280 -17.83 -13.00 -11.54
CA ILE A 280 -17.70 -11.55 -11.66
C ILE A 280 -16.23 -11.21 -11.70
N TRP A 281 -15.86 -10.40 -12.68
CA TRP A 281 -14.51 -9.87 -12.80
C TRP A 281 -14.38 -8.57 -12.01
N LEU A 282 -13.56 -8.57 -10.97
CA LEU A 282 -13.10 -7.36 -10.30
C LEU A 282 -11.84 -6.84 -11.00
N MET A 283 -11.88 -5.65 -11.58
CA MET A 283 -10.79 -5.08 -12.38
C MET A 283 -10.29 -3.77 -11.77
N GLN A 284 -8.98 -3.54 -11.77
CA GLN A 284 -8.40 -2.26 -11.36
C GLN A 284 -8.61 -1.19 -12.45
N GLY A 285 -9.20 -0.04 -12.09
CA GLY A 285 -9.35 1.11 -12.97
C GLY A 285 -8.09 1.97 -13.13
N TRP A 286 -6.96 1.61 -12.48
CA TRP A 286 -5.72 2.39 -12.46
C TRP A 286 -5.20 2.70 -13.87
N LEU A 287 -5.27 1.73 -14.78
CA LEU A 287 -4.79 1.87 -16.15
C LEU A 287 -5.42 3.08 -16.89
N PHE A 288 -6.69 3.40 -16.61
CA PHE A 288 -7.39 4.56 -17.20
C PHE A 288 -6.84 5.90 -16.71
N VAL A 289 -6.29 5.92 -15.49
CA VAL A 289 -5.72 7.12 -14.86
C VAL A 289 -4.23 7.23 -15.17
N HIS A 290 -3.51 6.11 -15.16
CA HIS A 290 -2.07 6.03 -15.37
C HIS A 290 -1.65 6.42 -16.80
N ASP A 291 -2.34 5.88 -17.81
CA ASP A 291 -2.05 6.12 -19.23
C ASP A 291 -3.26 6.73 -19.94
N ALA A 292 -3.66 7.93 -19.50
CA ALA A 292 -4.77 8.67 -20.08
C ALA A 292 -4.54 9.06 -21.56
N ALA A 293 -3.30 9.02 -22.05
CA ALA A 293 -2.98 9.25 -23.46
C ALA A 293 -3.45 8.10 -24.35
N PHE A 294 -3.29 6.85 -23.88
CA PHE A 294 -3.80 5.66 -24.55
C PHE A 294 -5.30 5.45 -24.30
N TRP A 295 -5.73 5.50 -23.03
CA TRP A 295 -7.08 5.15 -22.60
C TRP A 295 -8.08 6.31 -22.82
N LYS A 296 -8.43 6.56 -24.08
CA LYS A 296 -9.47 7.53 -24.46
C LYS A 296 -10.87 6.90 -24.33
N PRO A 297 -11.96 7.70 -24.41
CA PRO A 297 -13.31 7.19 -24.16
C PRO A 297 -13.70 5.94 -24.96
N ALA A 298 -13.34 5.86 -26.25
CA ALA A 298 -13.65 4.69 -27.08
C ALA A 298 -12.91 3.42 -26.62
N GLN A 299 -11.64 3.54 -26.21
CA GLN A 299 -10.82 2.43 -25.71
C GLN A 299 -11.33 1.92 -24.37
N ILE A 300 -11.62 2.84 -23.43
CA ILE A 300 -12.18 2.50 -22.12
C ILE A 300 -13.52 1.80 -22.29
N GLN A 301 -14.42 2.38 -23.09
CA GLN A 301 -15.75 1.80 -23.30
C GLN A 301 -15.67 0.41 -23.94
N ALA A 302 -14.78 0.21 -24.92
CA ALA A 302 -14.62 -1.08 -25.57
C ALA A 302 -14.11 -2.17 -24.62
N LEU A 303 -13.11 -1.86 -23.78
CA LEU A 303 -12.64 -2.79 -22.76
C LEU A 303 -13.76 -3.16 -21.79
N LEU A 304 -14.49 -2.17 -21.27
CA LEU A 304 -15.55 -2.39 -20.27
C LEU A 304 -16.78 -3.12 -20.84
N HIS A 305 -17.09 -2.95 -22.12
CA HIS A 305 -18.25 -3.56 -22.79
C HIS A 305 -17.95 -4.90 -23.46
N GLY A 306 -16.68 -5.33 -23.51
CA GLY A 306 -16.35 -6.73 -23.84
C GLY A 306 -16.85 -7.74 -22.79
N VAL A 307 -17.29 -7.23 -21.62
CA VAL A 307 -17.93 -8.00 -20.55
C VAL A 307 -19.39 -7.52 -20.38
N PRO A 308 -20.36 -8.44 -20.19
CA PRO A 308 -21.75 -8.05 -19.94
C PRO A 308 -21.88 -7.07 -18.76
N ILE A 309 -22.79 -6.10 -18.87
CA ILE A 309 -23.06 -5.13 -17.81
C ILE A 309 -23.45 -5.86 -16.52
N GLY A 310 -22.78 -5.54 -15.42
CA GLY A 310 -23.03 -6.18 -14.13
C GLY A 310 -22.20 -7.43 -13.86
N ARG A 311 -21.40 -7.90 -14.82
CA ARG A 311 -20.49 -9.02 -14.66
C ARG A 311 -19.03 -8.59 -14.48
N MET A 312 -18.80 -7.28 -14.45
CA MET A 312 -17.56 -6.63 -14.05
C MET A 312 -17.83 -5.64 -12.93
N ILE A 313 -16.91 -5.55 -11.96
CA ILE A 313 -16.86 -4.46 -10.98
C ILE A 313 -15.52 -3.75 -11.17
N VAL A 314 -15.56 -2.45 -11.44
CA VAL A 314 -14.33 -1.65 -11.58
C VAL A 314 -13.95 -1.03 -10.24
N LEU A 315 -12.70 -1.21 -9.82
CA LEU A 315 -12.13 -0.47 -8.70
C LEU A 315 -11.67 0.89 -9.21
N ASP A 316 -12.40 1.96 -8.87
CA ASP A 316 -11.93 3.33 -9.10
C ASP A 316 -10.82 3.63 -8.08
N LEU A 317 -9.60 3.21 -8.44
CA LEU A 317 -8.59 2.83 -7.46
C LEU A 317 -8.05 4.00 -6.65
N PHE A 318 -8.01 5.20 -7.24
CA PHE A 318 -7.45 6.43 -6.66
C PHE A 318 -8.48 7.56 -6.64
N ALA A 319 -9.70 7.24 -6.24
CA ALA A 319 -10.85 8.11 -6.44
C ALA A 319 -10.86 9.34 -5.54
N GLU A 320 -10.08 9.35 -4.46
CA GLU A 320 -9.92 10.52 -3.59
C GLU A 320 -9.09 11.64 -4.21
N SER A 321 -8.33 11.36 -5.27
CA SER A 321 -7.48 12.36 -5.95
C SER A 321 -7.70 12.41 -7.47
N MET A 322 -8.05 11.28 -8.08
CA MET A 322 -8.23 11.13 -9.52
C MET A 322 -9.45 10.22 -9.84
N PRO A 323 -10.69 10.64 -9.51
CA PRO A 323 -11.89 9.83 -9.69
C PRO A 323 -12.21 9.53 -11.16
N ALA A 324 -12.02 8.29 -11.59
CA ALA A 324 -12.28 7.86 -12.96
C ALA A 324 -13.77 7.75 -13.30
N PHE A 325 -14.64 7.54 -12.31
CA PHE A 325 -16.09 7.50 -12.54
C PHE A 325 -16.60 8.77 -13.23
N SER A 326 -15.99 9.92 -12.93
CA SER A 326 -16.43 11.22 -13.45
C SER A 326 -16.28 11.32 -14.98
N PHE A 327 -15.09 11.02 -15.53
CA PHE A 327 -14.82 11.12 -16.96
C PHE A 327 -15.23 9.87 -17.76
N THR A 328 -15.52 8.75 -17.08
CA THR A 328 -16.08 7.54 -17.70
C THR A 328 -17.61 7.47 -17.61
N LYS A 329 -18.27 8.53 -17.14
CA LYS A 329 -19.74 8.60 -16.97
C LYS A 329 -20.27 7.41 -16.16
N SER A 330 -19.68 7.18 -14.99
CA SER A 330 -19.89 5.99 -14.15
C SER A 330 -19.56 4.69 -14.87
N PHE A 331 -18.35 4.60 -15.43
CA PHE A 331 -17.83 3.40 -16.11
C PHE A 331 -18.76 2.82 -17.19
N TYR A 332 -19.43 3.72 -17.93
CA TYR A 332 -20.37 3.39 -19.00
C TYR A 332 -21.40 2.30 -18.62
N GLY A 333 -21.86 2.32 -17.36
CA GLY A 333 -22.88 1.41 -16.84
C GLY A 333 -22.35 0.19 -16.08
N GLN A 334 -21.04 -0.09 -16.10
CA GLN A 334 -20.49 -1.15 -15.23
C GLN A 334 -20.52 -0.71 -13.76
N PRO A 335 -20.85 -1.61 -12.81
CA PRO A 335 -20.68 -1.35 -11.39
C PRO A 335 -19.26 -0.92 -11.02
N PHE A 336 -19.12 -0.02 -10.05
CA PHE A 336 -17.80 0.37 -9.54
C PHE A 336 -17.75 0.53 -8.01
N ILE A 337 -16.54 0.43 -7.47
CA ILE A 337 -16.22 0.69 -6.07
C ILE A 337 -15.32 1.92 -6.02
N TRP A 338 -15.75 2.94 -5.28
CA TRP A 338 -14.94 4.13 -5.03
C TRP A 338 -13.86 3.79 -4.00
N CYS A 339 -12.59 3.81 -4.40
CA CYS A 339 -11.49 3.41 -3.52
C CYS A 339 -10.65 4.62 -3.11
N MET A 340 -10.25 4.61 -1.84
CA MET A 340 -9.14 5.42 -1.36
C MET A 340 -7.83 4.64 -1.53
N LEU A 341 -6.92 5.14 -2.38
CA LEU A 341 -5.58 4.57 -2.52
C LEU A 341 -4.69 5.03 -1.37
N HIS A 342 -4.61 6.35 -1.15
CA HIS A 342 -3.89 7.06 -0.09
C HIS A 342 -2.37 6.87 -0.05
N ASN A 343 -1.89 5.63 0.00
CA ASN A 343 -0.49 5.31 0.21
C ASN A 343 0.12 4.60 -1.00
N PHE A 344 1.27 5.11 -1.44
CA PHE A 344 2.12 4.50 -2.47
C PHE A 344 3.41 3.98 -1.81
N GLY A 345 3.90 2.81 -2.24
CA GLY A 345 5.14 2.19 -1.78
C GLY A 345 5.18 1.72 -0.32
N GLY A 346 4.12 1.94 0.47
CA GLY A 346 4.20 1.81 1.93
C GLY A 346 4.98 2.95 2.57
N ASN A 347 5.08 4.11 1.92
CA ASN A 347 5.99 5.17 2.36
C ASN A 347 5.53 5.77 3.70
N SER A 348 6.49 6.05 4.58
CA SER A 348 6.28 6.84 5.79
C SER A 348 5.93 8.29 5.42
N GLY A 349 5.33 9.05 6.34
CA GLY A 349 5.00 10.46 6.14
C GLY A 349 3.55 10.78 6.50
N LEU A 350 3.35 11.89 7.23
CA LEU A 350 2.00 12.38 7.53
C LEU A 350 1.38 12.99 6.28
N PHE A 351 0.27 12.43 5.84
CA PHE A 351 -0.44 12.77 4.61
C PHE A 351 -1.90 12.32 4.71
N GLY A 352 -2.77 13.07 4.05
CA GLY A 352 -4.16 12.71 3.81
C GLY A 352 -4.84 13.74 2.90
N THR A 353 -6.03 13.41 2.44
CA THR A 353 -6.92 14.27 1.64
C THR A 353 -8.29 14.35 2.31
N VAL A 354 -8.32 14.61 3.63
CA VAL A 354 -9.51 14.37 4.48
C VAL A 354 -10.79 15.05 4.00
N GLU A 355 -10.71 16.24 3.37
CA GLU A 355 -11.87 16.89 2.78
C GLU A 355 -12.42 16.11 1.57
N SER A 356 -11.54 15.75 0.63
CA SER A 356 -11.91 14.94 -0.56
C SER A 356 -12.44 13.56 -0.16
N LEU A 357 -11.83 12.93 0.86
CA LEU A 357 -12.33 11.67 1.42
C LEU A 357 -13.74 11.83 2.00
N ASN A 358 -13.99 12.93 2.70
CA ASN A 358 -15.25 13.17 3.40
C ASN A 358 -16.40 13.52 2.46
N SER A 359 -16.14 14.11 1.29
CA SER A 359 -17.18 14.46 0.30
C SER A 359 -17.30 13.45 -0.85
N GLY A 360 -16.18 12.92 -1.34
CA GLY A 360 -16.08 12.11 -2.55
C GLY A 360 -17.04 10.93 -2.67
N PRO A 361 -17.18 10.06 -1.64
CA PRO A 361 -18.15 8.96 -1.66
C PRO A 361 -19.60 9.40 -1.91
N PHE A 362 -19.99 10.57 -1.37
CA PHE A 362 -21.35 11.10 -1.50
C PHE A 362 -21.57 11.77 -2.85
N GLU A 363 -20.55 12.44 -3.38
CA GLU A 363 -20.54 12.96 -4.75
C GLU A 363 -20.66 11.84 -5.79
N ALA A 364 -19.90 10.74 -5.59
CA ALA A 364 -19.97 9.56 -6.44
C ALA A 364 -21.34 8.88 -6.39
N LEU A 365 -21.98 8.86 -5.22
CA LEU A 365 -23.34 8.33 -5.07
C LEU A 365 -24.40 9.21 -5.74
N ALA A 366 -24.26 10.53 -5.63
CA ALA A 366 -25.18 11.50 -6.22
C ALA A 366 -24.95 11.72 -7.74
N PHE A 367 -23.89 11.14 -8.30
CA PHE A 367 -23.55 11.28 -9.71
C PHE A 367 -24.70 10.74 -10.61
N PRO A 368 -25.04 11.43 -11.72
CA PRO A 368 -26.12 10.98 -12.60
C PRO A 368 -25.92 9.55 -13.10
N ASN A 369 -26.92 8.70 -12.91
CA ASN A 369 -26.88 7.26 -13.24
C ASN A 369 -25.71 6.52 -12.58
N SER A 370 -25.32 6.94 -11.36
CA SER A 370 -24.25 6.29 -10.61
C SER A 370 -24.48 4.78 -10.50
N THR A 371 -23.43 4.03 -10.84
CA THR A 371 -23.33 2.58 -10.70
C THR A 371 -22.47 2.20 -9.49
N LEU A 372 -22.32 3.12 -8.53
CA LEU A 372 -21.56 2.89 -7.31
C LEU A 372 -22.19 1.76 -6.49
N VAL A 373 -21.43 0.71 -6.23
CA VAL A 373 -21.86 -0.45 -5.43
C VAL A 373 -21.11 -0.60 -4.12
N GLY A 374 -20.04 0.16 -3.91
CA GLY A 374 -19.23 0.03 -2.71
C GLY A 374 -18.20 1.13 -2.52
N LEU A 375 -17.62 1.14 -1.32
CA LEU A 375 -16.42 1.91 -1.01
C LEU A 375 -15.24 0.96 -0.76
N GLY A 376 -14.01 1.44 -0.91
CA GLY A 376 -12.83 0.58 -0.81
C GLY A 376 -11.60 1.27 -0.21
N LEU A 377 -10.73 0.44 0.34
CA LEU A 377 -9.38 0.80 0.77
C LEU A 377 -8.39 0.05 -0.12
N ALA A 378 -7.60 0.77 -0.92
CA ALA A 378 -6.62 0.18 -1.84
C ALA A 378 -5.19 0.71 -1.65
N PRO A 379 -4.67 0.80 -0.42
CA PRO A 379 -3.30 1.27 -0.19
C PRO A 379 -2.28 0.29 -0.73
N GLU A 380 -1.21 0.78 -1.34
CA GLU A 380 -0.10 -0.08 -1.74
C GLU A 380 0.64 -0.65 -0.53
N GLY A 381 0.74 0.10 0.57
CA GLY A 381 1.24 -0.39 1.85
C GLY A 381 0.44 0.17 3.03
N ILE A 382 0.38 -0.61 4.10
CA ILE A 382 -0.39 -0.30 5.32
C ILE A 382 0.53 -0.03 6.51
N GLU A 383 -0.02 0.03 7.72
CA GLU A 383 0.73 0.33 8.97
C GLU A 383 1.29 1.76 9.03
N GLN A 384 0.60 2.72 8.38
CA GLN A 384 0.82 4.17 8.51
C GLN A 384 -0.51 4.93 8.54
N ASN A 385 -0.49 6.18 9.00
CA ASN A 385 -1.61 7.14 8.99
C ASN A 385 -2.98 6.54 9.39
N PRO A 386 -3.09 5.84 10.54
CA PRO A 386 -4.27 5.06 10.92
C PRO A 386 -5.58 5.88 10.93
N VAL A 387 -5.46 7.18 11.22
CA VAL A 387 -6.58 8.12 11.25
C VAL A 387 -7.33 8.23 9.92
N VAL A 388 -6.61 8.10 8.79
CA VAL A 388 -7.19 8.21 7.45
C VAL A 388 -8.00 6.96 7.11
N TYR A 389 -7.47 5.79 7.46
CA TYR A 389 -8.15 4.50 7.31
C TYR A 389 -9.38 4.38 8.20
N GLU A 390 -9.33 4.89 9.44
CA GLU A 390 -10.50 4.92 10.33
C GLU A 390 -11.60 5.84 9.78
N LEU A 391 -11.25 7.03 9.29
CA LEU A 391 -12.22 7.95 8.66
C LEU A 391 -12.89 7.28 7.46
N MET A 392 -12.12 6.74 6.52
CA MET A 392 -12.66 6.12 5.30
C MET A 392 -13.51 4.89 5.60
N SER A 393 -13.11 4.08 6.59
CA SER A 393 -13.91 2.93 7.04
C SER A 393 -15.24 3.37 7.67
N GLU A 394 -15.25 4.45 8.46
CA GLU A 394 -16.49 4.99 9.03
C GLU A 394 -17.43 5.50 7.93
N LEU A 395 -16.93 6.17 6.89
CA LEU A 395 -17.74 6.75 5.82
C LEU A 395 -18.61 5.71 5.10
N ALA A 396 -18.17 4.46 5.02
CA ALA A 396 -18.97 3.35 4.48
C ALA A 396 -20.24 3.04 5.29
N TRP A 397 -20.38 3.58 6.50
CA TRP A 397 -21.54 3.41 7.38
C TRP A 397 -22.36 4.70 7.54
N ARG A 398 -21.95 5.79 6.87
CA ARG A 398 -22.59 7.09 6.97
C ARG A 398 -23.51 7.36 5.78
N LYS A 399 -24.49 8.23 6.01
CA LYS A 399 -25.38 8.77 4.98
C LYS A 399 -25.00 10.18 4.54
N GLU A 400 -24.13 10.83 5.32
CA GLU A 400 -23.68 12.20 5.13
C GLU A 400 -22.23 12.37 5.63
N PRO A 401 -21.49 13.36 5.08
CA PRO A 401 -20.15 13.71 5.55
C PRO A 401 -20.09 13.96 7.06
N VAL A 402 -18.92 13.73 7.68
CA VAL A 402 -18.68 14.12 9.07
C VAL A 402 -18.30 15.59 9.18
N ASN A 403 -18.51 16.18 10.36
CA ASN A 403 -17.78 17.39 10.72
C ASN A 403 -16.35 16.98 11.12
N LEU A 404 -15.37 17.25 10.25
CA LEU A 404 -13.98 16.79 10.42
C LEU A 404 -13.34 17.28 11.73
N ALA A 405 -13.54 18.56 12.09
CA ALA A 405 -12.97 19.12 13.33
C ALA A 405 -13.52 18.42 14.58
N LYS A 406 -14.83 18.13 14.61
CA LYS A 406 -15.45 17.36 15.70
C LYS A 406 -15.01 15.91 15.68
N TRP A 407 -14.98 15.30 14.50
CA TRP A 407 -14.61 13.90 14.32
C TRP A 407 -13.19 13.62 14.82
N VAL A 408 -12.21 14.44 14.41
CA VAL A 408 -10.81 14.25 14.81
C VAL A 408 -10.59 14.50 16.31
N SER A 409 -11.34 15.44 16.90
CA SER A 409 -11.31 15.66 18.35
C SER A 409 -11.74 14.40 19.11
N LEU A 410 -12.80 13.74 18.62
CA LEU A 410 -13.30 12.50 19.20
C LEU A 410 -12.37 11.32 18.90
N TYR A 411 -11.73 11.28 17.73
CA TYR A 411 -10.70 10.29 17.39
C TYR A 411 -9.56 10.33 18.41
N ALA A 412 -8.98 11.51 18.66
CA ALA A 412 -7.91 11.69 19.63
C ALA A 412 -8.33 11.19 21.03
N ALA A 413 -9.55 11.53 21.46
CA ALA A 413 -10.08 11.11 22.74
C ALA A 413 -10.23 9.58 22.86
N ARG A 414 -10.77 8.92 21.83
CA ARG A 414 -10.91 7.46 21.80
C ARG A 414 -9.56 6.76 21.73
N ARG A 415 -8.64 7.28 20.91
CA ARG A 415 -7.33 6.67 20.66
C ARG A 415 -6.44 6.68 21.89
N TYR A 416 -6.52 7.71 22.73
CA TYR A 416 -5.66 7.87 23.90
C TYR A 416 -6.37 7.66 25.25
N GLY A 417 -7.69 7.54 25.25
CA GLY A 417 -8.48 7.50 26.48
C GLY A 417 -8.40 8.80 27.29
N SER A 418 -8.15 9.94 26.64
CA SER A 418 -7.92 11.24 27.29
C SER A 418 -8.56 12.38 26.52
N THR A 419 -9.25 13.29 27.23
CA THR A 419 -9.88 14.49 26.66
C THR A 419 -9.02 15.74 26.84
N HIS A 420 -7.71 15.58 27.03
CA HIS A 420 -6.79 16.71 27.24
C HIS A 420 -6.86 17.70 26.06
N GLU A 421 -6.96 19.00 26.36
CA GLU A 421 -7.20 20.03 25.35
C GLU A 421 -6.09 20.11 24.30
N ASN A 422 -4.82 20.01 24.73
CA ASN A 422 -3.68 19.93 23.82
C ASN A 422 -3.80 18.82 22.76
N LEU A 423 -4.33 17.64 23.10
CA LEU A 423 -4.48 16.55 22.14
C LEU A 423 -5.52 16.93 21.07
N THR A 424 -6.63 17.52 21.51
CA THR A 424 -7.67 18.01 20.60
C THR A 424 -7.13 19.11 19.69
N ALA A 425 -6.38 20.07 20.23
CA ALA A 425 -5.79 21.16 19.46
C ALA A 425 -4.75 20.64 18.45
N ALA A 426 -3.85 19.74 18.88
CA ALA A 426 -2.84 19.15 18.01
C ALA A 426 -3.47 18.41 16.83
N TRP A 427 -4.46 17.56 17.09
CA TRP A 427 -5.11 16.78 16.04
C TRP A 427 -5.92 17.64 15.07
N LYS A 428 -6.53 18.73 15.53
CA LYS A 428 -7.15 19.71 14.63
C LYS A 428 -6.12 20.38 13.72
N LEU A 429 -4.95 20.73 14.24
CA LEU A 429 -3.86 21.29 13.44
C LEU A 429 -3.36 20.29 12.40
N LEU A 430 -3.12 19.03 12.78
CA LEU A 430 -2.73 17.98 11.84
C LEU A 430 -3.78 17.77 10.75
N PHE A 431 -5.07 17.76 11.12
CA PHE A 431 -6.19 17.65 10.17
C PHE A 431 -6.30 18.85 9.24
N GLY A 432 -6.05 20.06 9.71
CA GLY A 432 -6.04 21.25 8.87
C GLY A 432 -4.80 21.41 7.98
N SER A 433 -3.75 20.60 8.22
CA SER A 433 -2.44 20.74 7.56
C SER A 433 -2.04 19.47 6.80
N VAL A 434 -1.23 18.60 7.40
CA VAL A 434 -0.65 17.40 6.77
C VAL A 434 -1.70 16.45 6.22
N TYR A 435 -2.86 16.34 6.88
CA TYR A 435 -3.94 15.45 6.45
C TYR A 435 -4.93 16.10 5.47
N ASN A 436 -4.75 17.37 5.10
CA ASN A 436 -5.62 18.07 4.15
C ASN A 436 -4.86 18.57 2.92
N CYS A 437 -4.29 17.64 2.17
CA CYS A 437 -3.75 17.96 0.85
C CYS A 437 -4.90 18.24 -0.13
N THR A 438 -4.89 19.44 -0.70
CA THR A 438 -5.85 19.87 -1.73
C THR A 438 -5.19 20.06 -3.10
N VAL A 439 -3.92 19.69 -3.22
CA VAL A 439 -3.19 19.76 -4.49
C VAL A 439 -3.80 18.74 -5.46
N PRO A 440 -4.29 19.16 -6.64
CA PRO A 440 -4.90 18.23 -7.59
C PRO A 440 -3.95 17.12 -8.02
N HIS A 441 -4.46 15.89 -8.12
CA HIS A 441 -3.72 14.72 -8.61
C HIS A 441 -2.45 14.37 -7.80
N TYR A 442 -2.39 14.79 -6.53
CA TYR A 442 -1.21 14.60 -5.69
C TYR A 442 -0.99 13.14 -5.33
N LYS A 443 0.11 12.55 -5.83
CA LYS A 443 0.57 11.20 -5.44
C LYS A 443 1.57 11.30 -4.30
N ASN A 444 1.21 10.78 -3.13
CA ASN A 444 2.06 10.82 -1.94
C ASN A 444 3.13 9.72 -1.97
N HIS A 445 4.21 9.95 -2.72
CA HIS A 445 5.41 9.10 -2.73
C HIS A 445 6.46 9.52 -1.70
N ASN A 446 6.12 10.35 -0.69
CA ASN A 446 7.07 11.03 0.21
C ASN A 446 8.22 11.70 -0.57
N HIS A 447 8.00 12.93 -1.03
CA HIS A 447 8.97 13.69 -1.84
C HIS A 447 10.07 14.38 -1.01
N SER A 448 10.26 13.98 0.26
CA SER A 448 11.19 14.68 1.15
C SER A 448 12.66 14.38 0.83
N PRO A 449 13.57 15.37 0.95
CA PRO A 449 15.00 15.12 0.76
C PRO A 449 15.54 13.95 1.59
N LEU A 450 14.99 13.71 2.77
CA LEU A 450 15.41 12.68 3.70
C LEU A 450 15.53 11.29 3.03
N VAL A 451 14.49 10.86 2.32
CA VAL A 451 14.40 9.51 1.75
C VAL A 451 14.93 9.39 0.31
N HIS A 452 15.16 10.52 -0.36
CA HIS A 452 15.58 10.55 -1.77
C HIS A 452 17.08 10.66 -1.95
N ARG A 453 17.60 10.17 -3.09
CA ARG A 453 19.05 10.22 -3.36
C ARG A 453 19.50 11.69 -3.39
N PRO A 454 20.49 12.08 -2.57
CA PRO A 454 20.90 13.48 -2.48
C PRO A 454 21.32 14.05 -3.84
N SER A 455 20.87 15.26 -4.12
CA SER A 455 21.28 16.03 -5.29
C SER A 455 21.22 17.52 -4.98
N LEU A 456 21.79 18.37 -5.83
CA LEU A 456 21.63 19.83 -5.69
C LEU A 456 20.25 20.34 -6.13
N ARG A 457 19.36 19.45 -6.61
CA ARG A 457 18.06 19.78 -7.21
C ARG A 457 16.96 18.86 -6.69
N MET A 458 16.69 18.94 -5.39
CA MET A 458 15.60 18.24 -4.73
C MET A 458 14.39 19.16 -4.50
N THR A 459 13.19 18.60 -4.59
CA THR A 459 11.93 19.25 -4.20
C THR A 459 11.91 19.46 -2.69
N THR A 460 11.42 20.61 -2.25
CA THR A 460 11.41 21.01 -0.82
C THR A 460 10.08 21.59 -0.37
N GLU A 461 9.13 21.69 -1.29
CA GLU A 461 7.81 22.24 -1.11
C GLU A 461 6.90 21.24 -0.41
N VAL A 462 6.04 21.75 0.46
CA VAL A 462 5.00 21.00 1.16
C VAL A 462 3.66 21.69 0.93
N TRP A 463 2.55 20.95 0.94
CA TRP A 463 1.21 21.47 0.68
C TRP A 463 0.57 22.17 1.90
N TYR A 464 1.29 22.24 3.01
CA TYR A 464 0.78 22.73 4.30
C TYR A 464 1.73 23.72 4.95
N GLN A 465 1.24 24.50 5.91
CA GLN A 465 2.07 25.41 6.68
C GLN A 465 2.88 24.62 7.71
N ARG A 466 4.22 24.72 7.63
CA ARG A 466 5.13 24.03 8.55
C ARG A 466 4.89 24.43 10.02
N ALA A 467 4.40 25.65 10.26
CA ALA A 467 4.04 26.15 11.58
C ALA A 467 2.98 25.28 12.27
N ASP A 468 1.97 24.81 11.53
CA ASP A 468 0.89 23.99 12.09
C ASP A 468 1.41 22.64 12.60
N LEU A 469 2.31 22.01 11.85
CA LEU A 469 2.94 20.76 12.29
C LEU A 469 3.80 20.97 13.54
N TYR A 470 4.64 22.02 13.56
CA TYR A 470 5.49 22.29 14.71
C TYR A 470 4.67 22.63 15.96
N GLU A 471 3.56 23.36 15.82
CA GLU A 471 2.66 23.63 16.93
C GLU A 471 1.94 22.36 17.41
N ALA A 472 1.48 21.49 16.49
CA ALA A 472 0.94 20.19 16.85
C ALA A 472 1.97 19.32 17.60
N TRP A 473 3.23 19.33 17.16
CA TRP A 473 4.34 18.66 17.82
C TRP A 473 4.55 19.17 19.26
N ARG A 474 4.55 20.50 19.46
CA ARG A 474 4.63 21.11 20.80
C ARG A 474 3.47 20.66 21.70
N LEU A 475 2.26 20.68 21.19
CA LEU A 475 1.06 20.34 21.96
C LEU A 475 1.05 18.86 22.38
N LEU A 476 1.43 17.94 21.48
CA LEU A 476 1.60 16.52 21.81
C LEU A 476 2.71 16.32 22.83
N TYR A 477 3.86 16.96 22.66
CA TYR A 477 4.96 16.90 23.62
C TYR A 477 4.53 17.34 25.03
N GLN A 478 3.77 18.43 25.13
CA GLN A 478 3.27 18.93 26.41
C GLN A 478 2.30 17.96 27.11
N ALA A 479 1.55 17.17 26.34
CA ALA A 479 0.65 16.16 26.88
C ALA A 479 1.34 14.82 27.17
N ALA A 480 2.62 14.66 26.84
CA ALA A 480 3.23 13.35 26.68
C ALA A 480 3.41 12.56 27.97
N ARG A 481 3.95 13.18 29.02
CA ARG A 481 4.37 12.48 30.24
C ARG A 481 3.31 11.53 30.85
N PRO A 482 2.03 11.93 31.03
CA PRO A 482 1.00 11.02 31.55
C PRO A 482 0.50 9.97 30.55
N LEU A 483 0.81 10.10 29.26
CA LEU A 483 0.26 9.28 28.17
C LEU A 483 1.26 8.28 27.58
N MET A 484 2.53 8.30 27.99
CA MET A 484 3.56 7.40 27.43
C MET A 484 3.28 5.91 27.61
N ALA A 485 2.47 5.53 28.60
CA ALA A 485 2.03 4.15 28.79
C ALA A 485 1.03 3.68 27.72
N GLN A 486 0.36 4.62 27.03
CA GLN A 486 -0.55 4.31 25.93
C GLN A 486 0.26 4.13 24.64
N GLU A 487 0.29 2.91 24.12
CA GLU A 487 1.03 2.56 22.89
C GLU A 487 0.63 3.43 21.70
N THR A 488 -0.66 3.71 21.52
CA THR A 488 -1.18 4.57 20.46
C THR A 488 -0.67 6.00 20.55
N PHE A 489 -0.55 6.54 21.77
CA PHE A 489 0.01 7.87 21.99
C PHE A 489 1.52 7.88 21.73
N ARG A 490 2.24 6.88 22.24
CA ARG A 490 3.69 6.74 22.01
C ARG A 490 4.01 6.64 20.53
N TYR A 491 3.25 5.85 19.76
CA TYR A 491 3.35 5.76 18.31
C TYR A 491 3.18 7.14 17.64
N ASP A 492 2.10 7.86 17.94
CA ASP A 492 1.82 9.14 17.27
C ASP A 492 2.84 10.22 17.66
N LEU A 493 3.34 10.20 18.90
CA LEU A 493 4.40 11.11 19.33
C LEU A 493 5.71 10.85 18.56
N VAL A 494 6.06 9.58 18.33
CA VAL A 494 7.20 9.20 17.50
C VAL A 494 7.00 9.66 16.06
N ASP A 495 5.85 9.39 15.45
CA ASP A 495 5.58 9.73 14.04
C ASP A 495 5.54 11.25 13.79
N VAL A 496 4.93 12.03 14.70
CA VAL A 496 4.94 13.50 14.60
C VAL A 496 6.34 14.07 14.84
N THR A 497 7.11 13.52 15.79
CA THR A 497 8.51 13.93 16.00
C THR A 497 9.36 13.61 14.77
N ARG A 498 9.20 12.41 14.18
CA ARG A 498 9.83 12.01 12.93
C ARG A 498 9.49 12.98 11.79
N GLN A 499 8.20 13.34 11.63
CA GLN A 499 7.78 14.30 10.60
C GLN A 499 8.41 15.69 10.81
N ALA A 500 8.58 16.15 12.06
CA ALA A 500 9.27 17.40 12.35
C ALA A 500 10.77 17.33 11.96
N LEU A 501 11.44 16.19 12.19
CA LEU A 501 12.84 15.98 11.77
C LEU A 501 12.97 15.86 10.25
N GLN A 502 11.97 15.30 9.55
CA GLN A 502 11.90 15.29 8.09
C GLN A 502 11.83 16.72 7.51
N LEU A 503 11.05 17.62 8.13
CA LEU A 503 11.03 19.04 7.72
C LEU A 503 12.37 19.73 7.99
N LEU A 504 12.98 19.49 9.15
CA LEU A 504 14.30 20.04 9.45
C LEU A 504 15.38 19.53 8.50
N THR A 505 15.31 18.27 8.07
CA THR A 505 16.19 17.74 7.03
C THR A 505 16.08 18.55 5.73
N THR A 506 14.86 18.92 5.35
CA THR A 506 14.61 19.81 4.20
C THR A 506 15.25 21.18 4.38
N ASP A 507 15.17 21.77 5.59
CA ASP A 507 15.78 23.06 5.89
C ASP A 507 17.30 23.01 5.84
N TYR A 508 17.92 22.02 6.47
CA TYR A 508 19.38 21.84 6.42
C TYR A 508 19.86 21.53 4.99
N TYR A 509 19.09 20.78 4.21
CA TYR A 509 19.39 20.59 2.79
C TYR A 509 19.43 21.93 2.02
N ARG A 510 18.46 22.82 2.25
CA ARG A 510 18.46 24.17 1.63
C ARG A 510 19.70 24.95 2.04
N GLU A 511 20.05 24.95 3.33
CA GLU A 511 21.27 25.61 3.83
C GLU A 511 22.55 25.04 3.20
N ILE A 512 22.67 23.72 3.09
CA ILE A 512 23.79 23.02 2.43
C ILE A 512 23.88 23.44 0.96
N ARG A 513 22.77 23.38 0.23
CA ARG A 513 22.70 23.76 -1.19
C ARG A 513 23.09 25.22 -1.39
N ASP A 514 22.53 26.12 -0.61
CA ASP A 514 22.72 27.56 -0.76
C ASP A 514 24.15 27.96 -0.36
N ALA A 515 24.72 27.35 0.70
CA ALA A 515 26.11 27.53 1.07
C ALA A 515 27.07 27.01 -0.02
N PHE A 516 26.78 25.84 -0.60
CA PHE A 516 27.57 25.31 -1.72
C PHE A 516 27.54 26.23 -2.94
N GLN A 517 26.36 26.72 -3.33
CA GLN A 517 26.19 27.64 -4.45
C GLN A 517 26.88 28.99 -4.21
N ALA A 518 26.84 29.48 -2.97
CA ALA A 518 27.53 30.70 -2.56
C ALA A 518 29.03 30.51 -2.27
N GLN A 519 29.58 29.31 -2.46
CA GLN A 519 30.97 28.94 -2.15
C GLN A 519 31.40 29.22 -0.70
N LYS A 520 30.47 29.03 0.23
CA LYS A 520 30.60 29.30 1.66
C LYS A 520 30.94 28.02 2.43
N LEU A 521 32.22 27.67 2.47
CA LEU A 521 32.70 26.43 3.10
C LEU A 521 32.36 26.32 4.61
N PRO A 522 32.54 27.35 5.46
CA PRO A 522 32.18 27.25 6.87
C PRO A 522 30.68 26.98 7.11
N GLU A 523 29.81 27.62 6.34
CA GLU A 523 28.36 27.43 6.40
C GLU A 523 27.95 26.04 5.91
N LEU A 524 28.58 25.55 4.84
CA LEU A 524 28.39 24.18 4.34
C LEU A 524 28.78 23.14 5.40
N LEU A 525 29.95 23.31 6.03
CA LEU A 525 30.41 22.43 7.11
C LEU A 525 29.47 22.45 8.31
N THR A 526 28.93 23.62 8.65
CA THR A 526 28.00 23.77 9.78
C THR A 526 26.68 23.07 9.49
N ALA A 527 26.02 23.38 8.37
CA ALA A 527 24.72 22.80 8.03
C ALA A 527 24.83 21.30 7.73
N GLY A 528 25.84 20.89 6.95
CA GLY A 528 26.13 19.49 6.65
C GLY A 528 26.51 18.69 7.89
N GLY A 529 27.31 19.29 8.78
CA GLY A 529 27.72 18.67 10.04
C GLY A 529 26.54 18.42 10.97
N VAL A 530 25.63 19.39 11.12
CA VAL A 530 24.42 19.20 11.93
C VAL A 530 23.49 18.16 11.32
N LEU A 531 23.31 18.16 10.00
CA LEU A 531 22.46 17.15 9.34
C LEU A 531 22.98 15.72 9.59
N VAL A 532 24.25 15.48 9.28
CA VAL A 532 24.83 14.13 9.23
C VAL A 532 25.21 13.60 10.61
N TYR A 533 25.81 14.43 11.47
CA TYR A 533 26.39 13.96 12.73
C TYR A 533 25.51 14.23 13.95
N ASP A 534 24.34 14.84 13.74
CA ASP A 534 23.46 15.22 14.84
C ASP A 534 21.98 14.90 14.58
N LEU A 535 21.36 15.51 13.55
CA LEU A 535 19.94 15.32 13.24
C LEU A 535 19.62 13.86 12.89
N PHE A 536 20.39 13.23 12.00
CA PHE A 536 20.15 11.83 11.64
C PHE A 536 20.43 10.82 12.76
N PRO A 537 21.51 10.94 13.55
CA PRO A 537 21.67 10.11 14.75
C PRO A 537 20.53 10.25 15.76
N GLU A 538 19.94 11.43 15.92
CA GLU A 538 18.76 11.61 16.77
C GLU A 538 17.51 10.96 16.17
N LEU A 539 17.31 11.07 14.86
CA LEU A 539 16.21 10.41 14.15
C LEU A 539 16.34 8.88 14.21
N GLU A 540 17.53 8.33 14.02
CA GLU A 540 17.82 6.90 14.20
C GLU A 540 17.42 6.44 15.61
N ARG A 541 17.86 7.13 16.65
CA ARG A 541 17.50 6.79 18.04
C ARG A 541 16.00 6.87 18.29
N LEU A 542 15.33 7.88 17.75
CA LEU A 542 13.89 8.03 17.87
C LEU A 542 13.15 6.82 17.28
N LEU A 543 13.47 6.47 16.03
CA LEU A 543 12.83 5.37 15.33
C LEU A 543 13.18 4.01 15.95
N SER A 544 14.41 3.86 16.45
CA SER A 544 14.83 2.67 17.18
C SER A 544 14.15 2.50 18.55
N SER A 545 13.42 3.51 19.06
CA SER A 545 12.76 3.46 20.38
C SER A 545 11.33 2.89 20.36
N ASP A 546 10.78 2.55 19.19
CA ASP A 546 9.42 2.00 19.08
C ASP A 546 9.36 0.85 18.06
N GLY A 547 8.64 -0.22 18.40
CA GLY A 547 8.61 -1.46 17.63
C GLY A 547 8.01 -1.35 16.22
N HIS A 548 7.24 -0.28 15.97
CA HIS A 548 6.60 -0.03 14.68
C HIS A 548 7.54 0.58 13.64
N PHE A 549 8.73 1.04 14.06
CA PHE A 549 9.67 1.78 13.21
C PHE A 549 11.02 1.07 13.06
N LEU A 550 11.07 -0.26 13.20
CA LEU A 550 12.32 -1.02 13.18
C LEU A 550 12.52 -1.80 11.88
N LEU A 551 13.66 -1.56 11.21
CA LEU A 551 14.08 -2.40 10.08
C LEU A 551 14.28 -3.86 10.51
N GLY A 552 14.78 -4.09 11.73
CA GLY A 552 15.01 -5.44 12.25
C GLY A 552 13.74 -6.27 12.33
N THR A 553 12.58 -5.67 12.64
CA THR A 553 11.29 -6.37 12.64
C THR A 553 10.93 -6.87 11.24
N TRP A 554 11.15 -6.06 10.21
CA TRP A 554 10.89 -6.43 8.81
C TRP A 554 11.79 -7.59 8.34
N LEU A 555 13.10 -7.47 8.60
CA LEU A 555 14.09 -8.47 8.19
C LEU A 555 13.97 -9.77 8.99
N GLU A 556 13.66 -9.71 10.28
CA GLU A 556 13.43 -10.91 11.09
C GLU A 556 12.18 -11.67 10.60
N ARG A 557 11.09 -10.98 10.27
CA ARG A 557 9.90 -11.61 9.66
C ARG A 557 10.26 -12.32 8.36
N ALA A 558 10.99 -11.66 7.46
CA ALA A 558 11.44 -12.27 6.21
C ALA A 558 12.27 -13.54 6.46
N ARG A 559 13.28 -13.46 7.34
CA ARG A 559 14.12 -14.61 7.69
C ARG A 559 13.36 -15.73 8.40
N SER A 560 12.34 -15.41 9.20
CA SER A 560 11.54 -16.40 9.93
C SER A 560 10.71 -17.32 9.01
N LEU A 561 10.44 -16.86 7.78
CA LEU A 561 9.77 -17.67 6.76
C LEU A 561 10.73 -18.59 6.00
N ALA A 562 12.04 -18.45 6.15
CA ALA A 562 13.01 -19.33 5.51
C ALA A 562 13.03 -20.73 6.17
N LEU A 563 13.37 -21.75 5.39
CA LEU A 563 13.65 -23.11 5.88
C LEU A 563 15.09 -23.25 6.38
N ASP A 564 16.03 -22.55 5.72
CA ASP A 564 17.46 -22.61 6.01
C ASP A 564 18.15 -21.25 5.77
N GLU A 565 19.47 -21.20 5.97
CA GLU A 565 20.25 -19.97 5.80
C GLU A 565 20.41 -19.51 4.34
N VAL A 566 20.23 -20.39 3.36
CA VAL A 566 20.27 -19.99 1.94
C VAL A 566 19.00 -19.21 1.61
N GLU A 567 17.83 -19.76 1.97
CA GLU A 567 16.55 -19.07 1.83
C GLU A 567 16.51 -17.78 2.66
N ALA A 568 17.06 -17.79 3.89
CA ALA A 568 17.08 -16.60 4.74
C ALA A 568 17.90 -15.46 4.13
N ARG A 569 18.99 -15.76 3.41
CA ARG A 569 19.75 -14.74 2.65
C ARG A 569 18.99 -14.21 1.44
N LEU A 570 18.27 -15.09 0.72
CA LEU A 570 17.43 -14.68 -0.40
C LEU A 570 16.32 -13.73 0.06
N TYR A 571 15.63 -14.06 1.14
CA TYR A 571 14.53 -13.25 1.69
C TYR A 571 15.04 -11.94 2.31
N ASP A 572 16.19 -11.95 2.98
CA ASP A 572 16.83 -10.73 3.48
C ASP A 572 17.20 -9.77 2.33
N MET A 573 17.77 -10.28 1.23
CA MET A 573 18.05 -9.47 0.03
C MET A 573 16.77 -8.90 -0.58
N ASN A 574 15.72 -9.72 -0.74
CA ASN A 574 14.42 -9.28 -1.24
C ASN A 574 13.85 -8.15 -0.37
N ALA A 575 13.86 -8.34 0.96
CA ALA A 575 13.30 -7.42 1.93
C ALA A 575 14.04 -6.06 1.95
N ARG A 576 15.37 -6.06 1.79
CA ARG A 576 16.18 -4.83 1.70
C ARG A 576 16.03 -4.12 0.36
N ASN A 577 16.12 -4.89 -0.72
CA ASN A 577 16.10 -4.32 -2.06
C ASN A 577 14.76 -3.65 -2.33
N GLN A 578 13.65 -4.28 -1.96
CA GLN A 578 12.30 -3.73 -2.16
C GLN A 578 12.16 -2.31 -1.59
N ILE A 579 12.67 -2.06 -0.37
CA ILE A 579 12.52 -0.76 0.31
C ILE A 579 13.62 0.26 -0.05
N THR A 580 14.51 -0.08 -0.99
CA THR A 580 15.64 0.76 -1.42
C THR A 580 15.77 0.81 -2.95
N LEU A 581 16.61 -0.04 -3.54
CA LEU A 581 16.93 -0.02 -4.97
C LEU A 581 15.76 -0.48 -5.86
N TRP A 582 14.89 -1.33 -5.32
CA TRP A 582 13.73 -1.96 -5.96
C TRP A 582 14.05 -2.91 -7.14
N GLY A 583 15.16 -2.66 -7.84
CA GLY A 583 15.74 -3.51 -8.87
C GLY A 583 17.27 -3.64 -8.73
N PRO A 584 17.93 -4.37 -9.63
CA PRO A 584 19.38 -4.60 -9.59
C PRO A 584 20.20 -3.32 -9.79
N GLU A 585 19.63 -2.35 -10.49
CA GLU A 585 20.32 -1.12 -10.92
C GLU A 585 19.70 0.15 -10.30
N GLY A 586 18.87 0.01 -9.27
CA GLY A 586 18.12 1.15 -8.74
C GLY A 586 16.96 1.55 -9.66
N ASN A 587 16.33 0.57 -10.33
CA ASN A 587 15.35 0.81 -11.39
C ASN A 587 14.16 1.67 -10.92
N ILE A 588 13.73 1.51 -9.67
CA ILE A 588 12.68 2.35 -9.05
C ILE A 588 13.14 2.79 -7.67
N LEU A 589 14.32 3.41 -7.66
CA LEU A 589 15.04 3.83 -6.46
C LEU A 589 14.14 4.60 -5.48
N ASP A 590 14.17 4.16 -4.21
CA ASP A 590 13.50 4.76 -3.06
C ASP A 590 11.95 4.80 -3.16
N TYR A 591 11.34 4.13 -4.14
CA TYR A 591 9.89 4.13 -4.35
C TYR A 591 9.12 3.66 -3.12
N ALA A 592 9.60 2.57 -2.50
CA ALA A 592 9.05 1.97 -1.30
C ALA A 592 9.86 2.33 -0.05
N SER A 593 10.39 3.54 -0.01
CA SER A 593 11.15 4.07 1.12
C SER A 593 10.41 3.94 2.45
N LYS A 594 11.17 3.82 3.53
CA LYS A 594 10.67 3.72 4.91
C LYS A 594 11.53 4.59 5.81
N GLU A 595 10.95 5.16 6.85
CA GLU A 595 11.73 5.84 7.88
C GLU A 595 11.80 4.93 9.11
N TRP A 596 12.79 4.04 9.09
CA TRP A 596 13.00 3.02 10.13
C TRP A 596 14.39 3.12 10.77
N GLY A 597 14.46 2.80 12.06
CA GLY A 597 15.71 2.58 12.78
C GLY A 597 16.50 1.43 12.14
N GLY A 598 17.80 1.60 12.02
CA GLY A 598 18.72 0.79 11.22
C GLY A 598 18.81 1.21 9.76
N LEU A 599 17.68 1.51 9.11
CA LEU A 599 17.66 2.00 7.72
C LEU A 599 18.16 3.46 7.65
N MET A 600 17.80 4.29 8.65
CA MET A 600 18.33 5.64 8.78
C MET A 600 19.85 5.66 8.94
N GLU A 601 20.40 4.82 9.82
CA GLU A 601 21.85 4.73 10.05
C GLU A 601 22.63 4.25 8.81
N ASP A 602 22.21 3.15 8.19
CA ASP A 602 23.04 2.41 7.23
C ASP A 602 22.73 2.67 5.77
N TYR A 603 21.61 3.32 5.46
CA TYR A 603 21.24 3.67 4.10
C TYR A 603 21.18 5.19 3.90
N TYR A 604 20.23 5.86 4.56
CA TYR A 604 20.02 7.30 4.31
C TYR A 604 21.17 8.17 4.82
N SER A 605 21.64 7.95 6.05
CA SER A 605 22.75 8.75 6.62
C SER A 605 24.05 8.57 5.85
N GLN A 606 24.31 7.35 5.35
CA GLN A 606 25.51 7.07 4.56
C GLN A 606 25.50 7.82 3.22
N ARG A 607 24.34 7.87 2.55
CA ARG A 607 24.15 8.63 1.31
C ARG A 607 24.35 10.13 1.51
N TRP A 608 23.77 10.67 2.57
CA TRP A 608 23.91 12.09 2.91
C TRP A 608 25.31 12.47 3.38
N SER A 609 25.97 11.61 4.15
CA SER A 609 27.37 11.79 4.54
C SER A 609 28.27 11.86 3.31
N LEU A 610 28.12 10.91 2.37
CA LEU A 610 28.86 10.93 1.11
C LEU A 610 28.58 12.21 0.31
N PHE A 611 27.33 12.66 0.24
CA PHE A 611 26.96 13.88 -0.48
C PHE A 611 27.61 15.12 0.12
N VAL A 612 27.46 15.33 1.44
CA VAL A 612 28.04 16.48 2.14
C VAL A 612 29.57 16.49 2.01
N ASN A 613 30.22 15.35 2.19
CA ASN A 613 31.67 15.24 2.03
C ASN A 613 32.11 15.54 0.60
N THR A 614 31.36 15.06 -0.41
CA THR A 614 31.65 15.35 -1.82
C THR A 614 31.54 16.85 -2.12
N LEU A 615 30.52 17.53 -1.58
CA LEU A 615 30.36 18.98 -1.75
C LEU A 615 31.49 19.77 -1.07
N VAL A 616 31.86 19.38 0.16
CA VAL A 616 32.99 19.98 0.90
C VAL A 616 34.29 19.83 0.11
N GLU A 617 34.58 18.63 -0.40
CA GLU A 617 35.76 18.40 -1.23
C GLU A 617 35.75 19.19 -2.53
N CYS A 618 34.58 19.35 -3.15
CA CYS A 618 34.43 20.16 -4.36
C CYS A 618 34.77 21.63 -4.09
N LEU A 619 34.27 22.21 -2.99
CA LEU A 619 34.62 23.58 -2.62
C LEU A 619 36.09 23.74 -2.24
N ASP A 620 36.60 22.86 -1.39
CA ASP A 620 37.99 22.92 -0.90
C ASP A 620 39.02 22.82 -2.03
N LYS A 621 38.76 21.94 -3.01
CA LYS A 621 39.64 21.73 -4.18
C LYS A 621 39.33 22.64 -5.37
N GLY A 622 38.32 23.52 -5.27
CA GLY A 622 37.87 24.37 -6.37
C GLY A 622 37.36 23.60 -7.60
N ARG A 623 36.72 22.44 -7.40
CA ARG A 623 36.20 21.57 -8.47
C ARG A 623 34.68 21.62 -8.55
N PRO A 624 34.08 21.52 -9.75
CA PRO A 624 32.64 21.45 -9.87
C PRO A 624 32.10 20.10 -9.37
N PHE A 625 30.96 20.13 -8.68
CA PHE A 625 30.21 18.93 -8.34
C PHE A 625 29.63 18.30 -9.61
N ARG A 626 29.86 17.00 -9.81
CA ARG A 626 29.31 16.22 -10.93
C ARG A 626 28.34 15.17 -10.41
N GLN A 627 27.05 15.37 -10.68
CA GLN A 627 25.98 14.48 -10.20
C GLN A 627 26.18 13.03 -10.65
N ASP A 628 26.62 12.78 -11.88
CA ASP A 628 26.82 11.41 -12.38
C ASP A 628 27.92 10.66 -11.63
N ALA A 629 29.02 11.33 -11.30
CA ALA A 629 30.11 10.75 -10.52
C ALA A 629 29.65 10.44 -9.09
N PHE A 630 28.87 11.35 -8.48
CA PHE A 630 28.24 11.10 -7.20
C PHE A 630 27.25 9.93 -7.26
N ASN A 631 26.40 9.87 -8.29
CA ASN A 631 25.43 8.79 -8.50
C ASN A 631 26.11 7.42 -8.60
N GLN A 632 27.27 7.32 -9.26
CA GLN A 632 28.06 6.10 -9.33
C GLN A 632 28.62 5.70 -7.95
N ALA A 633 29.13 6.66 -7.18
CA ALA A 633 29.69 6.42 -5.86
C ALA A 633 28.62 6.02 -4.84
N VAL A 634 27.52 6.78 -4.78
CA VAL A 634 26.41 6.53 -3.85
C VAL A 634 25.69 5.22 -4.14
N PHE A 635 25.65 4.80 -5.41
CA PHE A 635 25.10 3.49 -5.76
C PHE A 635 25.88 2.32 -5.15
N GLN A 636 27.19 2.47 -4.89
CA GLN A 636 27.95 1.46 -4.16
C GLN A 636 27.55 1.39 -2.69
N VAL A 637 27.21 2.53 -2.08
CA VAL A 637 26.66 2.58 -0.71
C VAL A 637 25.31 1.87 -0.66
N GLU A 638 24.44 2.19 -1.61
CA GLU A 638 23.09 1.61 -1.69
C GLU A 638 23.14 0.10 -1.95
N LYS A 639 24.00 -0.36 -2.86
CA LYS A 639 24.27 -1.80 -3.07
C LYS A 639 24.88 -2.46 -1.84
N GLY A 640 25.83 -1.77 -1.19
CA GLY A 640 26.44 -2.22 0.05
C GLY A 640 25.38 -2.54 1.11
N PHE A 641 24.41 -1.67 1.31
CA PHE A 641 23.30 -1.90 2.24
C PHE A 641 22.49 -3.15 1.90
N VAL A 642 22.14 -3.35 0.63
CA VAL A 642 21.32 -4.50 0.19
C VAL A 642 22.02 -5.84 0.45
N PHE A 643 23.36 -5.88 0.36
CA PHE A 643 24.12 -7.13 0.46
C PHE A 643 24.98 -7.28 1.72
N ASN A 644 24.95 -6.33 2.67
CA ASN A 644 25.83 -6.34 3.86
C ASN A 644 25.54 -7.45 4.89
N SER A 645 24.41 -8.16 4.78
CA SER A 645 23.97 -9.20 5.73
C SER A 645 23.94 -8.77 7.21
N ARG A 646 23.96 -7.46 7.51
CA ARG A 646 23.97 -6.93 8.88
C ARG A 646 22.63 -7.21 9.56
N LYS A 647 22.66 -7.76 10.77
CA LYS A 647 21.45 -7.94 11.58
C LYS A 647 21.11 -6.64 12.30
N TYR A 648 19.82 -6.32 12.36
CA TYR A 648 19.31 -5.15 13.07
C TYR A 648 18.44 -5.58 14.25
N PRO A 649 18.37 -4.78 15.32
CA PRO A 649 17.50 -5.05 16.45
C PRO A 649 16.02 -5.09 16.03
N SER A 650 15.29 -6.11 16.47
CA SER A 650 13.83 -6.24 16.32
C SER A 650 13.06 -5.87 17.57
N LYS A 651 13.76 -5.38 18.60
CA LYS A 651 13.18 -4.86 19.84
C LYS A 651 13.56 -3.40 20.01
N PRO A 652 12.64 -2.57 20.56
CA PRO A 652 12.91 -1.17 20.84
C PRO A 652 14.12 -0.97 21.76
N GLN A 653 14.83 0.14 21.57
CA GLN A 653 15.98 0.55 22.37
C GLN A 653 15.85 1.99 22.86
N GLY A 654 16.18 2.20 24.13
CA GLY A 654 16.06 3.50 24.79
C GLY A 654 14.63 3.81 25.25
N ASP A 655 14.50 4.88 26.02
CA ASP A 655 13.21 5.41 26.46
C ASP A 655 12.71 6.45 25.46
N THR A 656 11.53 6.20 24.88
CA THR A 656 10.94 7.08 23.85
C THR A 656 10.71 8.50 24.37
N TYR A 657 10.29 8.66 25.63
CA TYR A 657 9.99 9.99 26.18
C TYR A 657 11.27 10.81 26.33
N ASP A 658 12.33 10.23 26.92
CA ASP A 658 13.61 10.90 27.11
C ASP A 658 14.24 11.29 25.77
N ILE A 659 14.14 10.41 24.76
CA ILE A 659 14.63 10.70 23.39
C ILE A 659 13.83 11.84 22.76
N VAL A 660 12.49 11.78 22.78
CA VAL A 660 11.64 12.86 22.25
C VAL A 660 11.87 14.17 22.99
N SER A 661 12.00 14.15 24.32
CA SER A 661 12.32 15.34 25.14
C SER A 661 13.63 15.98 24.72
N ARG A 662 14.69 15.19 24.55
CA ARG A 662 15.99 15.68 24.09
C ARG A 662 15.88 16.33 22.71
N ILE A 663 15.22 15.66 21.77
CA ILE A 663 15.02 16.14 20.40
C ILE A 663 14.21 17.44 20.40
N PHE A 664 13.09 17.46 21.11
CA PHE A 664 12.19 18.61 21.20
C PHE A 664 12.92 19.84 21.75
N LEU A 665 13.57 19.71 22.92
CA LEU A 665 14.28 20.83 23.56
C LEU A 665 15.41 21.38 22.67
N LYS A 666 16.03 20.53 21.86
CA LYS A 666 17.13 20.90 20.98
C LYS A 666 16.66 21.59 19.70
N TYR A 667 15.70 20.98 18.99
CA TYR A 667 15.37 21.39 17.62
C TYR A 667 14.12 22.25 17.52
N TYR A 668 13.18 22.19 18.46
CA TYR A 668 11.96 23.01 18.39
C TYR A 668 12.24 24.53 18.37
N PRO A 669 13.13 25.09 19.23
CA PRO A 669 13.47 26.51 19.15
C PRO A 669 14.12 26.89 17.81
N ASN A 670 14.86 25.96 17.21
CA ASN A 670 15.51 26.16 15.92
C ASN A 670 14.53 26.12 14.75
N ALA A 671 13.56 25.21 14.81
CA ALA A 671 12.45 25.12 13.86
C ALA A 671 11.65 26.44 13.83
N LEU A 672 11.33 27.00 15.01
CA LEU A 672 10.64 28.28 15.09
C LEU A 672 11.43 29.45 14.50
N LYS A 673 12.77 29.45 14.61
CA LYS A 673 13.61 30.47 13.98
C LYS A 673 13.56 30.41 12.45
N ARG A 674 13.34 29.23 11.86
CA ARG A 674 13.26 29.00 10.40
C ARG A 674 11.89 29.28 9.79
N LEU A 675 10.88 29.53 10.64
CA LEU A 675 9.56 30.00 10.21
C LEU A 675 9.51 31.51 9.98
N LYS A 676 10.46 32.26 10.56
CA LYS A 676 10.65 33.70 10.34
C LYS A 676 11.43 33.92 9.06
#